data_AF-A0ABD1CBC0-F1
#
_entry.id   AF-A0ABD1CBC0-F1
#
_cell.length_a   1.000
_cell.length_b   1.000
_cell.length_c   1.000
_cell.angle_alpha   90.00
_cell.angle_beta   90.00
_cell.angle_gamma   90.00
#
_symmetry.space_group_name_H-M   'P 1'
#
loop_
_entity.id
_entity.type
_entity.pdbx_description
1 polymer ?
#
loop_
_entity_poly.entity_id
_entity_poly.type
_entity_poly.pdbx_seq_one_letter_code
_entity_poly.pdbx_strand_id
1 'polypeptide(L)'
;MKSFLCIALVAAIVATVSCAPQFGFGASGSAANAGAQSFNQGGFGGFGPHGGGGFSGSAANAGSQSFTQGGFGPHGGFSGSAANAGAQSFSGGAGGFPGFGGFSGSAANAVLAQFLVLLLACVSHLCVGEEKLPGKAPLVFTVASNETEAYLRYIRSAKRYGIEVTTLGLGKPWQGGDMKKLGGGYKINLLRSALKPYKSDDDRIVLFTDSYDVLFLASLEKIVEKFETFEASILFGSEGFCWPDPELKNKYPVLEGRGTRFLNSGLFMGYASKVYQMLKNPVKDTDDDQLYYTKIYIDQELREELNMKLDHTAALFQNMNGVEEQITLALDPDSKEAFLKNTEYSTNPLIVHGNGPSKITLNGYANYLAGAFVDGECQTVKENLIELDEENLPTVMVALFVEKATPFIEEWFENIAKLNYPKQKMDQYTEEYRSFRMVDYSEDFEELAGRSLAVNQCLKKKCDYLFVVDADGHIDDPDTLRRLITLNRDIISPVLTRPEKVWSNFWGALSSQGFYARSSDYMDIVGRKVLGLWNVPFISTVYLVKSSVLPEFSYELTNTDPDMALCWHMRAKGIFMHVVNTEQFGHLIDSDYYEANRTHPDFYQLFNNKYDWERKYISAEYHKQLEKDFVPVQPCPDVYWFSIGTEKFCDHLREIVEAFGKWSDGTHSDKRLQGGYEAVPTRDIHMNQVGLEQVWLKFLQLYVKPLQEKVFIGYFHDPPRSLMNFVVRYRPDEQPSLRPHHDSSTYTINVALNTAGVDYEGGGCKFLRYNCSVTDTKKGWMLMHPGRLTHFHEGLLTTKGTRYIMISFVDP
;
A
#
# COMPACT_ATOMS: atom_id res chain seq x y z
N MET A 1 -3.45 41.36 53.33
CA MET A 1 -2.02 41.79 53.30
C MET A 1 -1.56 41.55 51.87
N LYS A 2 -1.32 42.59 51.08
CA LYS A 2 -0.01 43.24 50.87
C LYS A 2 1.10 42.21 50.61
N SER A 3 1.94 42.21 49.58
CA SER A 3 2.11 42.88 48.26
C SER A 3 3.60 42.68 47.89
N PHE A 4 3.96 42.79 46.61
CA PHE A 4 5.33 42.92 46.04
C PHE A 4 6.28 41.69 46.06
N LEU A 5 7.39 41.62 45.31
CA LEU A 5 7.78 42.01 43.91
C LEU A 5 9.32 41.82 43.77
N CYS A 6 9.82 41.50 42.56
CA CYS A 6 11.23 41.63 42.10
C CYS A 6 12.30 40.70 42.74
N ILE A 7 13.27 40.05 42.07
CA ILE A 7 14.08 40.23 40.82
C ILE A 7 15.58 40.47 41.16
N ALA A 8 16.48 39.97 40.28
CA ALA A 8 17.91 40.30 40.09
C ALA A 8 18.97 39.59 40.98
N LEU A 9 20.20 39.26 40.51
CA LEU A 9 20.80 39.04 39.16
C LEU A 9 22.27 38.51 39.30
N VAL A 10 22.99 38.30 38.17
CA VAL A 10 24.49 38.19 38.01
C VAL A 10 25.16 36.82 38.33
N ALA A 11 26.21 36.29 37.65
CA ALA A 11 26.70 36.27 36.24
C ALA A 11 28.01 35.40 36.12
N ALA A 12 28.65 35.40 34.93
CA ALA A 12 30.01 34.93 34.55
C ALA A 12 30.21 33.41 34.32
N ILE A 13 30.51 32.89 33.11
CA ILE A 13 31.61 33.11 32.10
C ILE A 13 32.84 32.20 32.34
N VAL A 14 33.18 31.34 31.37
CA VAL A 14 34.51 31.16 30.70
C VAL A 14 34.27 30.35 29.39
N ALA A 15 35.08 30.60 28.34
CA ALA A 15 35.00 29.95 27.02
C ALA A 15 36.24 29.09 26.70
N THR A 16 36.20 28.22 25.66
CA THR A 16 37.14 28.18 24.50
C THR A 16 36.97 26.96 23.56
N VAL A 17 36.86 27.22 22.23
CA VAL A 17 37.47 26.58 21.01
C VAL A 17 37.85 25.06 21.05
N SER A 18 37.65 24.17 20.05
CA SER A 18 37.94 24.34 18.61
C SER A 18 37.42 23.23 17.66
N CYS A 19 37.31 23.59 16.36
CA CYS A 19 37.52 22.77 15.14
C CYS A 19 36.57 21.63 14.72
N ALA A 20 35.98 21.81 13.53
CA ALA A 20 35.52 20.76 12.61
C ALA A 20 36.05 21.05 11.18
N PRO A 21 36.41 20.04 10.37
CA PRO A 21 36.76 20.24 8.96
C PRO A 21 35.56 20.00 8.01
N GLN A 22 35.53 20.73 6.90
CA GLN A 22 34.58 20.53 5.80
C GLN A 22 35.01 19.36 4.92
N PHE A 23 34.04 18.59 4.41
CA PHE A 23 34.15 17.93 3.10
C PHE A 23 32.81 18.03 2.38
N GLY A 24 32.85 18.42 1.10
CA GLY A 24 31.67 18.53 0.25
C GLY A 24 31.57 17.36 -0.72
N PHE A 25 30.33 17.02 -1.11
CA PHE A 25 30.05 16.18 -2.27
C PHE A 25 28.98 16.86 -3.13
N GLY A 26 29.28 17.01 -4.42
CA GLY A 26 28.27 17.39 -5.42
C GLY A 26 27.51 16.15 -5.86
N ALA A 27 26.17 16.25 -5.93
CA ALA A 27 25.32 15.22 -6.50
C ALA A 27 24.82 15.67 -7.88
N SER A 28 25.23 14.95 -8.92
CA SER A 28 24.68 15.11 -10.28
C SER A 28 23.33 14.40 -10.37
N GLY A 29 22.24 15.15 -10.44
CA GLY A 29 20.89 14.61 -10.61
C GLY A 29 20.61 14.18 -12.05
N SER A 30 20.41 12.87 -12.27
CA SER A 30 19.94 12.32 -13.54
C SER A 30 18.41 12.33 -13.58
N ALA A 31 17.82 13.30 -14.29
CA ALA A 31 16.36 13.38 -14.45
C ALA A 31 15.85 12.35 -15.48
N ALA A 32 15.10 11.34 -15.01
CA ALA A 32 14.36 10.42 -15.87
C ALA A 32 12.96 11.00 -16.16
N ASN A 33 12.73 11.40 -17.41
CA ASN A 33 11.50 12.10 -17.82
C ASN A 33 10.47 11.07 -18.34
N ALA A 34 9.46 10.72 -17.53
CA ALA A 34 8.40 9.80 -17.91
C ALA A 34 7.12 10.56 -18.30
N GLY A 35 6.95 10.82 -19.60
CA GLY A 35 5.76 11.50 -20.11
C GLY A 35 4.53 10.59 -20.13
N ALA A 36 3.51 10.92 -19.34
CA ALA A 36 2.21 10.27 -19.41
C ALA A 36 1.41 10.81 -20.61
N GLN A 37 1.02 9.93 -21.53
CA GLN A 37 0.07 10.26 -22.60
C GLN A 37 -1.34 9.84 -22.20
N SER A 38 -2.24 10.82 -22.05
CA SER A 38 -3.66 10.60 -21.85
C SER A 38 -4.33 10.14 -23.15
N PHE A 39 -4.99 8.98 -23.14
CA PHE A 39 -5.89 8.58 -24.23
C PHE A 39 -7.32 8.96 -23.91
N ASN A 40 -7.89 9.81 -24.76
CA ASN A 40 -9.29 10.22 -24.73
C ASN A 40 -10.05 9.41 -25.79
N GLN A 41 -11.11 8.69 -25.41
CA GLN A 41 -11.92 7.90 -26.36
C GLN A 41 -13.40 8.18 -26.16
N GLY A 42 -14.00 8.90 -27.12
CA GLY A 42 -15.42 9.19 -27.15
C GLY A 42 -16.26 7.98 -27.54
N GLY A 43 -17.49 7.93 -27.04
CA GLY A 43 -18.42 6.82 -27.28
C GLY A 43 -19.24 6.95 -28.57
N PHE A 44 -19.81 5.82 -29.01
CA PHE A 44 -21.02 5.72 -29.82
C PHE A 44 -21.70 4.38 -29.50
N GLY A 45 -23.04 4.33 -29.50
CA GLY A 45 -23.83 3.16 -29.10
C GLY A 45 -24.51 2.42 -30.26
N GLY A 46 -25.13 1.27 -29.96
CA GLY A 46 -25.96 0.49 -30.89
C GLY A 46 -26.54 -0.79 -30.27
N PHE A 47 -27.83 -1.05 -30.48
CA PHE A 47 -28.60 -2.19 -29.93
C PHE A 47 -28.46 -3.48 -30.76
N GLY A 48 -28.66 -4.66 -30.13
CA GLY A 48 -29.01 -5.90 -30.85
C GLY A 48 -28.76 -7.20 -30.07
N PRO A 49 -29.72 -8.14 -29.92
CA PRO A 49 -29.62 -9.24 -28.92
C PRO A 49 -29.41 -10.65 -29.51
N HIS A 50 -28.82 -11.57 -28.70
CA HIS A 50 -29.23 -12.98 -28.45
C HIS A 50 -28.05 -13.85 -27.95
N GLY A 51 -28.35 -14.88 -27.14
CA GLY A 51 -27.52 -16.09 -27.02
C GLY A 51 -26.92 -16.35 -25.64
N GLY A 52 -27.45 -17.36 -24.93
CA GLY A 52 -27.03 -17.73 -23.58
C GLY A 52 -25.64 -18.36 -23.45
N GLY A 53 -25.12 -18.32 -22.23
CA GLY A 53 -23.88 -18.97 -21.81
C GLY A 53 -23.58 -18.62 -20.35
N GLY A 54 -23.92 -19.51 -19.42
CA GLY A 54 -23.59 -19.32 -18.01
C GLY A 54 -22.10 -19.57 -17.80
N PHE A 55 -21.37 -18.54 -17.34
CA PHE A 55 -19.97 -18.66 -16.92
C PHE A 55 -19.87 -18.35 -15.42
N SER A 56 -19.56 -19.38 -14.64
CA SER A 56 -19.04 -19.24 -13.28
C SER A 56 -17.61 -18.71 -13.35
N GLY A 57 -17.43 -17.43 -13.11
CA GLY A 57 -16.10 -16.82 -13.00
C GLY A 57 -15.57 -16.98 -11.58
N SER A 58 -14.67 -17.95 -11.36
CA SER A 58 -13.79 -17.93 -10.20
C SER A 58 -12.89 -16.70 -10.29
N ALA A 59 -12.68 -15.98 -9.18
CA ALA A 59 -11.72 -14.88 -9.12
C ALA A 59 -10.28 -15.42 -9.03
N ALA A 60 -9.81 -16.04 -10.11
CA ALA A 60 -8.38 -16.21 -10.30
C ALA A 60 -7.72 -14.82 -10.40
N ASN A 61 -6.54 -14.67 -9.78
CA ASN A 61 -5.66 -13.51 -9.95
C ASN A 61 -5.64 -13.08 -11.43
N ALA A 62 -5.87 -11.78 -11.68
CA ALA A 62 -6.16 -11.26 -13.02
C ALA A 62 -4.93 -11.28 -13.96
N GLY A 63 -4.63 -12.45 -14.53
CA GLY A 63 -3.85 -12.63 -15.75
C GLY A 63 -4.73 -13.19 -16.88
N SER A 64 -4.44 -13.01 -18.16
CA SER A 64 -3.41 -12.19 -18.81
C SER A 64 -3.79 -12.02 -20.28
N GLN A 65 -3.28 -10.98 -20.97
CA GLN A 65 -3.02 -11.04 -22.42
C GLN A 65 -1.81 -10.17 -22.79
N SER A 66 -0.62 -10.78 -22.83
CA SER A 66 0.57 -10.19 -23.44
C SER A 66 0.77 -10.77 -24.85
N PHE A 67 0.52 -9.97 -25.88
CA PHE A 67 0.85 -10.37 -27.25
C PHE A 67 2.32 -10.10 -27.57
N THR A 68 3.13 -11.15 -27.58
CA THR A 68 4.42 -11.15 -28.27
C THR A 68 4.20 -11.33 -29.77
N GLN A 69 4.56 -10.34 -30.58
CA GLN A 69 4.66 -10.49 -32.03
C GLN A 69 6.07 -10.14 -32.49
N GLY A 70 6.75 -11.10 -33.11
CA GLY A 70 8.03 -10.88 -33.77
C GLY A 70 7.92 -11.03 -35.29
N GLY A 71 8.83 -10.40 -36.03
CA GLY A 71 9.26 -10.87 -37.35
C GLY A 71 8.85 -10.06 -38.59
N PHE A 72 9.76 -9.17 -39.00
CA PHE A 72 10.14 -8.84 -40.40
C PHE A 72 9.11 -8.37 -41.46
N GLY A 73 9.43 -7.24 -42.10
CA GLY A 73 8.93 -6.86 -43.42
C GLY A 73 9.03 -5.35 -43.72
N PRO A 74 9.96 -4.88 -44.58
CA PRO A 74 10.12 -3.46 -44.85
C PRO A 74 9.36 -2.99 -46.11
N HIS A 75 8.64 -1.87 -46.04
CA HIS A 75 8.46 -0.91 -47.14
C HIS A 75 7.93 0.43 -46.59
N GLY A 76 8.29 1.54 -47.23
CA GLY A 76 8.10 2.89 -46.68
C GLY A 76 6.88 3.64 -47.20
N GLY A 77 6.66 4.84 -46.65
CA GLY A 77 5.65 5.79 -47.09
C GLY A 77 5.73 7.10 -46.30
N PHE A 78 6.07 8.20 -46.98
CA PHE A 78 6.06 9.54 -46.39
C PHE A 78 4.62 10.04 -46.18
N SER A 79 4.34 10.60 -45.01
CA SER A 79 3.44 11.76 -44.87
C SER A 79 3.86 12.57 -43.65
N GLY A 80 3.90 13.89 -43.79
CA GLY A 80 4.32 14.81 -42.73
C GLY A 80 3.15 15.58 -42.14
N SER A 81 3.37 16.17 -40.96
CA SER A 81 2.58 17.29 -40.45
C SER A 81 3.48 18.15 -39.58
N ALA A 82 3.45 19.47 -39.80
CA ALA A 82 4.39 20.41 -39.22
C ALA A 82 3.93 20.90 -37.84
N ALA A 83 4.88 20.98 -36.88
CA ALA A 83 4.70 21.74 -35.65
C ALA A 83 5.35 23.13 -35.82
N ASN A 84 4.58 24.18 -35.60
CA ASN A 84 5.03 25.56 -35.76
C ASN A 84 5.51 26.13 -34.41
N ALA A 85 6.80 26.39 -34.27
CA ALA A 85 7.39 26.85 -33.00
C ALA A 85 7.51 28.39 -32.97
N GLY A 86 6.63 29.05 -32.21
CA GLY A 86 6.68 30.48 -31.96
C GLY A 86 7.55 30.83 -30.74
N ALA A 87 8.86 30.94 -30.93
CA ALA A 87 9.76 31.48 -29.91
C ALA A 87 9.81 33.02 -29.99
N GLN A 88 9.41 33.72 -28.92
CA GLN A 88 9.74 35.13 -28.74
C GLN A 88 10.95 35.25 -27.82
N SER A 89 11.90 36.10 -28.24
CA SER A 89 13.11 36.42 -27.49
C SER A 89 13.18 37.93 -27.30
N PHE A 90 13.74 38.36 -26.17
CA PHE A 90 14.28 39.71 -26.02
C PHE A 90 15.60 39.65 -25.25
N SER A 91 16.68 39.98 -25.96
CA SER A 91 17.89 40.60 -25.40
C SER A 91 17.56 42.00 -24.87
N GLY A 92 18.33 42.65 -24.01
CA GLY A 92 19.64 42.39 -23.40
C GLY A 92 20.23 43.74 -22.94
N GLY A 93 21.34 43.77 -22.19
CA GLY A 93 22.01 45.05 -21.85
C GLY A 93 23.00 44.95 -20.69
N ALA A 94 24.18 45.57 -20.84
CA ALA A 94 25.28 45.52 -19.88
C ALA A 94 25.88 46.91 -19.58
N GLY A 95 26.63 47.00 -18.47
CA GLY A 95 27.37 48.20 -18.00
C GLY A 95 26.79 48.78 -16.69
N GLY A 96 27.57 49.33 -15.75
CA GLY A 96 29.03 49.43 -15.61
C GLY A 96 29.40 50.25 -14.34
N PHE A 97 30.52 49.95 -13.67
CA PHE A 97 31.09 50.77 -12.55
C PHE A 97 31.76 52.05 -13.10
N PRO A 98 31.94 53.17 -12.34
CA PRO A 98 32.36 53.33 -10.92
C PRO A 98 31.43 54.24 -10.06
N GLY A 99 31.69 54.65 -8.80
CA GLY A 99 32.75 54.34 -7.80
C GLY A 99 33.04 55.51 -6.82
N PHE A 100 33.95 55.31 -5.84
CA PHE A 100 34.43 56.24 -4.78
C PHE A 100 33.48 56.70 -3.65
N GLY A 101 34.04 56.84 -2.43
CA GLY A 101 33.51 57.68 -1.35
C GLY A 101 33.18 56.98 -0.04
N GLY A 102 34.15 56.82 0.87
CA GLY A 102 33.88 56.37 2.25
C GLY A 102 33.88 57.53 3.26
N PHE A 103 33.21 57.35 4.41
CA PHE A 103 33.59 57.99 5.68
C PHE A 103 33.01 57.24 6.90
N SER A 104 33.69 57.39 8.03
CA SER A 104 33.41 56.80 9.35
C SER A 104 32.18 57.36 10.06
N GLY A 105 31.51 56.58 10.92
CA GLY A 105 30.44 57.09 11.80
C GLY A 105 30.01 56.14 12.92
N SER A 106 30.54 56.37 14.13
CA SER A 106 30.28 55.74 15.44
C SER A 106 28.99 54.92 15.68
N ALA A 107 29.15 53.80 16.38
CA ALA A 107 28.06 53.10 17.04
C ALA A 107 27.57 53.84 18.30
N ALA A 108 26.25 54.08 18.38
CA ALA A 108 25.46 54.26 19.59
C ALA A 108 23.96 54.19 19.19
N ASN A 109 23.09 53.73 20.09
CA ASN A 109 21.62 53.68 19.93
C ASN A 109 21.04 52.67 18.91
N ALA A 110 21.26 51.37 19.14
CA ALA A 110 20.45 50.30 18.51
C ALA A 110 19.80 49.31 19.51
N VAL A 111 20.22 49.29 20.78
CA VAL A 111 19.81 48.26 21.76
C VAL A 111 18.43 48.52 22.40
N LEU A 112 17.95 49.77 22.41
CA LEU A 112 16.65 50.15 22.98
C LEU A 112 15.45 49.89 22.04
N ALA A 113 15.68 49.79 20.73
CA ALA A 113 14.61 49.51 19.76
C ALA A 113 14.20 48.02 19.73
N GLN A 114 15.17 47.11 19.89
CA GLN A 114 14.91 45.67 19.82
C GLN A 114 14.20 45.09 21.06
N PHE A 115 14.42 45.67 22.26
CA PHE A 115 13.69 45.23 23.46
C PHE A 115 12.21 45.61 23.46
N LEU A 116 11.82 46.73 22.85
CA LEU A 116 10.41 47.15 22.78
C LEU A 116 9.62 46.27 21.79
N VAL A 117 10.23 45.87 20.67
CA VAL A 117 9.63 44.96 19.68
C VAL A 117 9.45 43.56 20.25
N LEU A 118 10.40 43.03 21.02
CA LEU A 118 10.26 41.74 21.69
C LEU A 118 9.19 41.74 22.80
N LEU A 119 9.03 42.84 23.55
CA LEU A 119 7.93 42.91 24.53
C LEU A 119 6.54 43.01 23.86
N LEU A 120 6.42 43.74 22.74
CA LEU A 120 5.19 43.78 21.95
C LEU A 120 4.87 42.40 21.34
N ALA A 121 5.88 41.67 20.85
CA ALA A 121 5.72 40.31 20.34
C ALA A 121 5.29 39.31 21.43
N CYS A 122 5.86 39.39 22.64
CA CYS A 122 5.46 38.52 23.75
C CYS A 122 4.06 38.84 24.30
N VAL A 123 3.60 40.09 24.26
CA VAL A 123 2.22 40.45 24.65
C VAL A 123 1.22 40.01 23.58
N SER A 124 1.58 40.01 22.29
CA SER A 124 0.71 39.45 21.23
C SER A 124 0.62 37.92 21.20
N HIS A 125 1.53 37.18 21.84
CA HIS A 125 1.46 35.71 21.95
C HIS A 125 0.81 35.20 23.24
N LEU A 126 0.50 36.07 24.21
CA LEU A 126 -0.30 35.74 25.39
C LEU A 126 -1.76 36.22 25.29
N CYS A 127 -2.11 36.84 24.17
CA CYS A 127 -3.47 37.20 23.80
C CYS A 127 -3.82 36.62 22.43
N VAL A 128 -3.92 35.28 22.34
CA VAL A 128 -4.90 34.69 21.43
C VAL A 128 -6.26 35.12 21.97
N GLY A 129 -6.78 36.23 21.44
CA GLY A 129 -8.15 36.62 21.70
C GLY A 129 -9.05 35.53 21.14
N GLU A 130 -9.93 35.00 21.98
CA GLU A 130 -11.20 34.48 21.48
C GLU A 130 -11.88 35.67 20.78
N GLU A 131 -11.78 35.74 19.45
CA GLU A 131 -12.63 36.63 18.65
C GLU A 131 -14.05 36.10 18.77
N LYS A 132 -14.74 36.56 19.82
CA LYS A 132 -16.13 36.21 20.08
C LYS A 132 -16.96 36.64 18.89
N LEU A 133 -17.53 35.65 18.21
CA LEU A 133 -18.59 35.84 17.22
C LEU A 133 -19.56 36.94 17.70
N PRO A 134 -19.82 37.98 16.90
CA PRO A 134 -20.68 39.10 17.28
C PRO A 134 -22.16 38.68 17.28
N GLY A 135 -22.54 37.88 18.27
CA GLY A 135 -23.87 37.29 18.39
C GLY A 135 -23.97 36.30 19.55
N LYS A 136 -25.05 35.51 19.56
CA LYS A 136 -25.18 34.36 20.47
C LYS A 136 -24.42 33.18 19.86
N ALA A 137 -23.72 32.41 20.69
CA ALA A 137 -23.00 31.21 20.24
C ALA A 137 -23.90 30.30 19.37
N PRO A 138 -23.48 29.95 18.14
CA PRO A 138 -24.26 29.08 17.27
C PRO A 138 -24.43 27.68 17.88
N LEU A 139 -25.51 26.99 17.50
CA LEU A 139 -25.76 25.62 17.92
C LEU A 139 -25.53 24.66 16.76
N VAL A 140 -24.62 23.71 16.91
CA VAL A 140 -24.42 22.64 15.93
C VAL A 140 -25.10 21.37 16.43
N PHE A 141 -26.09 20.89 15.68
CA PHE A 141 -26.81 19.65 15.96
C PHE A 141 -26.52 18.59 14.89
N THR A 142 -26.41 17.35 15.34
CA THR A 142 -26.44 16.19 14.45
C THR A 142 -27.28 15.07 15.04
N VAL A 143 -27.49 14.00 14.28
CA VAL A 143 -28.13 12.77 14.76
C VAL A 143 -27.17 11.60 14.55
N ALA A 144 -27.00 10.80 15.61
CA ALA A 144 -26.33 9.51 15.56
C ALA A 144 -26.98 8.60 16.62
N SER A 145 -27.16 7.32 16.30
CA SER A 145 -27.62 6.33 17.27
C SER A 145 -26.45 5.67 18.02
N ASN A 146 -25.34 5.42 17.31
CA ASN A 146 -24.18 4.68 17.78
C ASN A 146 -22.88 5.41 17.39
N GLU A 147 -21.80 5.15 18.14
CA GLU A 147 -20.46 5.69 17.85
C GLU A 147 -19.71 4.83 16.82
N THR A 148 -20.13 4.91 15.55
CA THR A 148 -19.43 4.25 14.44
C THR A 148 -18.11 4.95 14.11
N GLU A 149 -17.15 4.27 13.47
CA GLU A 149 -15.92 4.92 12.96
C GLU A 149 -16.24 6.13 12.06
N ALA A 150 -17.36 6.06 11.34
CA ALA A 150 -17.85 7.12 10.48
C ALA A 150 -18.33 8.37 11.28
N TYR A 151 -19.03 8.17 12.39
CA TYR A 151 -19.36 9.22 13.37
C TYR A 151 -18.11 9.76 14.08
N LEU A 152 -17.19 8.89 14.48
CA LEU A 152 -15.95 9.30 15.15
C LEU A 152 -15.08 10.17 14.23
N ARG A 153 -15.06 9.86 12.93
CA ARG A 153 -14.44 10.70 11.89
C ARG A 153 -15.10 12.08 11.78
N TYR A 154 -16.43 12.16 11.81
CA TYR A 154 -17.15 13.43 11.85
C TYR A 154 -16.79 14.24 13.11
N ILE A 155 -16.81 13.62 14.29
CA ILE A 155 -16.41 14.26 15.57
C ILE A 155 -14.93 14.67 15.56
N ARG A 156 -14.03 13.91 14.92
CA ARG A 156 -12.63 14.31 14.69
C ARG A 156 -12.56 15.61 13.88
N SER A 157 -13.29 15.70 12.78
CA SER A 157 -13.32 16.92 11.95
C SER A 157 -13.87 18.13 12.71
N ALA A 158 -14.92 17.95 13.52
CA ALA A 158 -15.44 19.00 14.39
C ALA A 158 -14.37 19.48 15.40
N LYS A 159 -13.70 18.54 16.09
CA LYS A 159 -12.61 18.84 17.03
C LYS A 159 -11.42 19.56 16.39
N ARG A 160 -11.02 19.18 15.16
CA ARG A 160 -9.94 19.84 14.41
C ARG A 160 -10.16 21.34 14.27
N TYR A 161 -11.42 21.76 14.12
CA TYR A 161 -11.81 23.14 13.89
C TYR A 161 -12.56 23.79 15.07
N GLY A 162 -12.45 23.23 16.28
CA GLY A 162 -13.01 23.84 17.50
C GLY A 162 -14.53 23.79 17.62
N ILE A 163 -15.22 22.96 16.84
CA ILE A 163 -16.69 22.93 16.76
C ILE A 163 -17.27 22.02 17.85
N GLU A 164 -18.05 22.59 18.76
CA GLU A 164 -18.85 21.83 19.73
C GLU A 164 -20.15 21.34 19.07
N VAL A 165 -20.34 20.01 19.00
CA VAL A 165 -21.52 19.39 18.39
C VAL A 165 -22.41 18.73 19.44
N THR A 166 -23.71 19.03 19.40
CA THR A 166 -24.74 18.34 20.17
C THR A 166 -25.32 17.17 19.37
N THR A 167 -24.87 15.96 19.70
CA THR A 167 -25.38 14.72 19.09
C THR A 167 -26.72 14.30 19.69
N LEU A 168 -27.76 14.28 18.86
CA LEU A 168 -29.10 13.85 19.22
C LEU A 168 -29.30 12.35 18.95
N GLY A 169 -29.98 11.66 19.88
CA GLY A 169 -30.34 10.24 19.70
C GLY A 169 -29.27 9.23 20.12
N LEU A 170 -28.09 9.67 20.56
CA LEU A 170 -26.99 8.77 20.91
C LEU A 170 -27.38 7.77 22.02
N GLY A 171 -27.03 6.50 21.83
CA GLY A 171 -27.39 5.41 22.73
C GLY A 171 -28.86 4.97 22.66
N LYS A 172 -29.65 5.50 21.72
CA LYS A 172 -31.05 5.09 21.50
C LYS A 172 -31.20 4.30 20.21
N PRO A 173 -32.10 3.29 20.17
CA PRO A 173 -32.43 2.59 18.93
C PRO A 173 -32.90 3.58 17.85
N TRP A 174 -32.42 3.38 16.62
CA TRP A 174 -32.85 4.16 15.47
C TRP A 174 -34.33 3.88 15.14
N GLN A 175 -35.15 4.93 15.07
CA GLN A 175 -36.59 4.85 14.78
C GLN A 175 -36.95 5.36 13.37
N GLY A 176 -35.95 5.83 12.60
CA GLY A 176 -36.18 6.54 11.34
C GLY A 176 -36.42 5.68 10.10
N GLY A 177 -36.61 4.37 10.23
CA GLY A 177 -36.77 3.46 9.10
C GLY A 177 -35.47 3.09 8.39
N ASP A 178 -35.58 2.56 7.17
CA ASP A 178 -34.43 2.17 6.34
C ASP A 178 -33.99 3.36 5.46
N MET A 179 -32.84 3.98 5.80
CA MET A 179 -32.28 5.12 5.05
C MET A 179 -31.79 4.77 3.63
N LYS A 180 -31.89 3.51 3.19
CA LYS A 180 -31.75 3.14 1.76
C LYS A 180 -33.05 3.40 0.97
N LYS A 181 -34.10 3.88 1.64
CA LYS A 181 -35.44 4.18 1.12
C LYS A 181 -35.93 5.48 1.75
N LEU A 182 -37.23 5.77 1.60
CA LEU A 182 -37.92 6.84 2.32
C LEU A 182 -37.74 6.65 3.84
N GLY A 183 -37.24 7.68 4.54
CA GLY A 183 -37.04 7.64 5.99
C GLY A 183 -36.34 8.88 6.55
N GLY A 184 -36.02 8.84 7.84
CA GLY A 184 -35.24 9.90 8.50
C GLY A 184 -36.06 10.95 9.26
N GLY A 185 -37.40 10.90 9.24
CA GLY A 185 -38.28 11.79 9.99
C GLY A 185 -38.01 11.83 11.51
N TYR A 186 -37.41 10.78 12.07
CA TYR A 186 -36.89 10.75 13.43
C TYR A 186 -35.89 11.88 13.71
N LYS A 187 -35.04 12.23 12.73
CA LYS A 187 -34.10 13.36 12.80
C LYS A 187 -34.83 14.68 13.05
N ILE A 188 -35.92 14.91 12.31
CA ILE A 188 -36.78 16.10 12.48
C ILE A 188 -37.41 16.13 13.88
N ASN A 189 -37.94 15.00 14.36
CA ASN A 189 -38.58 14.94 15.68
C ASN A 189 -37.60 15.17 16.84
N LEU A 190 -36.37 14.66 16.73
CA LEU A 190 -35.28 14.95 17.65
C LEU A 190 -34.87 16.43 17.60
N LEU A 191 -34.58 16.98 16.42
CA LEU A 191 -34.15 18.36 16.24
C LEU A 191 -35.21 19.36 16.73
N ARG A 192 -36.48 19.15 16.38
CA ARG A 192 -37.60 19.97 16.86
C ARG A 192 -37.70 19.99 18.38
N SER A 193 -37.45 18.85 19.02
CA SER A 193 -37.45 18.74 20.48
C SER A 193 -36.27 19.51 21.10
N ALA A 194 -35.09 19.42 20.49
CA ALA A 194 -33.88 20.13 20.91
C ALA A 194 -33.97 21.66 20.70
N LEU A 195 -34.65 22.12 19.65
CA LEU A 195 -34.82 23.54 19.32
C LEU A 195 -35.95 24.24 20.10
N LYS A 196 -36.81 23.48 20.80
CA LYS A 196 -37.94 24.03 21.57
C LYS A 196 -37.57 25.13 22.59
N PRO A 197 -36.41 25.11 23.28
CA PRO A 197 -35.97 26.21 24.14
C PRO A 197 -35.61 27.50 23.37
N TYR A 198 -35.20 27.37 22.10
CA TYR A 198 -34.68 28.45 21.24
C TYR A 198 -35.71 28.98 20.22
N LYS A 199 -36.97 28.54 20.31
CA LYS A 199 -38.10 28.90 19.42
C LYS A 199 -38.41 30.40 19.28
N SER A 200 -37.81 31.24 20.12
CA SER A 200 -37.99 32.70 20.16
C SER A 200 -36.63 33.41 20.24
N ASP A 201 -35.57 32.75 19.77
CA ASP A 201 -34.24 33.29 19.69
C ASP A 201 -33.95 33.63 18.21
N ASP A 202 -34.18 34.90 17.85
CA ASP A 202 -34.12 35.37 16.47
C ASP A 202 -32.67 35.60 15.97
N ASP A 203 -31.73 35.83 16.88
CA ASP A 203 -30.31 36.14 16.55
C ASP A 203 -29.39 34.91 16.63
N ARG A 204 -29.87 33.78 17.16
CA ARG A 204 -29.04 32.59 17.34
C ARG A 204 -29.06 31.73 16.10
N ILE A 205 -27.88 31.46 15.56
CA ILE A 205 -27.71 30.56 14.41
C ILE A 205 -27.73 29.09 14.85
N VAL A 206 -28.34 28.25 14.03
CA VAL A 206 -28.39 26.80 14.15
C VAL A 206 -27.81 26.19 12.88
N LEU A 207 -26.89 25.25 13.03
CA LEU A 207 -26.37 24.39 11.97
C LEU A 207 -26.83 22.96 12.24
N PHE A 208 -27.48 22.33 11.27
CA PHE A 208 -27.80 20.91 11.29
C PHE A 208 -26.98 20.19 10.22
N THR A 209 -26.38 19.06 10.61
CA THR A 209 -25.75 18.13 9.67
C THR A 209 -26.14 16.70 10.00
N ASP A 210 -26.14 15.81 9.00
CA ASP A 210 -25.93 14.38 9.23
C ASP A 210 -24.48 14.15 9.75
N SER A 211 -24.15 12.92 10.16
CA SER A 211 -22.86 12.62 10.82
C SER A 211 -22.06 11.46 10.21
N TYR A 212 -22.69 10.36 9.81
CA TYR A 212 -21.97 9.18 9.34
C TYR A 212 -21.21 9.40 8.01
N ASP A 213 -21.63 10.38 7.21
CA ASP A 213 -21.10 10.71 5.89
C ASP A 213 -20.86 12.22 5.71
N VAL A 214 -20.52 12.92 6.80
CA VAL A 214 -20.20 14.36 6.79
C VAL A 214 -18.81 14.63 7.37
N LEU A 215 -18.14 15.68 6.87
CA LEU A 215 -16.93 16.27 7.45
C LEU A 215 -17.04 17.80 7.46
N PHE A 216 -16.58 18.41 8.56
CA PHE A 216 -16.23 19.83 8.59
C PHE A 216 -14.85 20.04 7.95
N LEU A 217 -14.67 21.15 7.24
CA LEU A 217 -13.44 21.55 6.53
C LEU A 217 -12.95 22.96 6.92
N ALA A 218 -13.63 23.61 7.87
CA ALA A 218 -13.27 24.92 8.41
C ALA A 218 -13.87 25.12 9.81
N SER A 219 -13.47 26.20 10.49
CA SER A 219 -14.02 26.59 11.79
C SER A 219 -15.44 27.15 11.71
N LEU A 220 -16.13 27.10 12.85
CA LEU A 220 -17.52 27.55 12.94
C LEU A 220 -17.67 29.02 12.57
N GLU A 221 -16.64 29.84 12.82
CA GLU A 221 -16.62 31.26 12.48
C GLU A 221 -16.65 31.46 10.96
N LYS A 222 -15.76 30.78 10.22
CA LYS A 222 -15.75 30.82 8.74
C LYS A 222 -17.05 30.28 8.15
N ILE A 223 -17.66 29.28 8.79
CA ILE A 223 -18.97 28.72 8.41
C ILE A 223 -20.10 29.74 8.61
N VAL A 224 -20.10 30.47 9.73
CA VAL A 224 -21.06 31.56 10.02
C VAL A 224 -20.87 32.74 9.08
N GLU A 225 -19.66 33.27 8.96
CA GLU A 225 -19.31 34.34 8.01
C GLU A 225 -19.79 33.99 6.59
N LYS A 226 -19.53 32.75 6.16
CA LYS A 226 -19.93 32.29 4.84
C LYS A 226 -21.45 32.17 4.69
N PHE A 227 -22.16 31.68 5.71
CA PHE A 227 -23.62 31.65 5.76
C PHE A 227 -24.24 33.04 5.65
N GLU A 228 -23.70 34.03 6.37
CA GLU A 228 -24.18 35.42 6.35
C GLU A 228 -24.11 36.03 4.94
N THR A 229 -23.10 35.69 4.12
CA THR A 229 -23.00 36.17 2.72
C THR A 229 -24.16 35.74 1.80
N PHE A 230 -24.97 34.75 2.18
CA PHE A 230 -26.14 34.35 1.39
C PHE A 230 -27.37 35.23 1.66
N GLU A 231 -27.36 36.06 2.72
CA GLU A 231 -28.51 36.84 3.18
C GLU A 231 -29.77 35.97 3.35
N ALA A 232 -29.58 34.72 3.79
CA ALA A 232 -30.64 33.73 4.00
C ALA A 232 -31.07 33.76 5.47
N SER A 233 -32.36 33.49 5.75
CA SER A 233 -32.77 33.14 7.11
C SER A 233 -32.69 31.64 7.37
N ILE A 234 -32.80 30.83 6.32
CA ILE A 234 -32.45 29.41 6.31
C ILE A 234 -31.77 29.10 4.95
N LEU A 235 -30.62 28.44 4.99
CA LEU A 235 -29.85 27.98 3.84
C LEU A 235 -29.71 26.46 3.89
N PHE A 236 -30.16 25.78 2.83
CA PHE A 236 -29.93 24.34 2.66
C PHE A 236 -28.79 24.05 1.70
N GLY A 237 -28.12 22.91 1.86
CA GLY A 237 -27.31 22.33 0.80
C GLY A 237 -28.17 21.98 -0.42
N SER A 238 -27.57 21.96 -1.60
CA SER A 238 -28.25 21.59 -2.85
C SER A 238 -27.61 20.42 -3.58
N GLU A 239 -28.36 19.77 -4.45
CA GLU A 239 -27.91 18.61 -5.23
C GLU A 239 -28.50 18.57 -6.66
N GLY A 240 -27.94 17.70 -7.50
CA GLY A 240 -28.35 17.52 -8.89
C GLY A 240 -29.66 16.73 -9.08
N PHE A 241 -30.12 16.02 -8.05
CA PHE A 241 -31.26 15.12 -8.13
C PHE A 241 -32.46 15.65 -7.33
N CYS A 242 -33.64 15.66 -7.94
CA CYS A 242 -34.90 15.88 -7.21
C CYS A 242 -35.34 14.55 -6.62
N TRP A 243 -34.94 14.30 -5.37
CA TRP A 243 -35.22 13.09 -4.60
C TRP A 243 -36.03 13.45 -3.35
N PRO A 244 -36.94 12.58 -2.87
CA PRO A 244 -37.31 11.28 -3.42
C PRO A 244 -38.36 11.32 -4.54
N ASP A 245 -39.01 12.47 -4.76
CA ASP A 245 -40.10 12.63 -5.74
C ASP A 245 -39.65 13.48 -6.94
N PRO A 246 -39.40 12.87 -8.11
CA PRO A 246 -38.98 13.59 -9.32
C PRO A 246 -40.09 14.44 -9.96
N GLU A 247 -41.36 14.26 -9.61
CA GLU A 247 -42.46 15.06 -10.16
C GLU A 247 -42.45 16.49 -9.61
N LEU A 248 -41.83 16.70 -8.45
CA LEU A 248 -41.68 18.02 -7.81
C LEU A 248 -40.69 18.94 -8.54
N LYS A 249 -39.91 18.45 -9.52
CA LYS A 249 -38.93 19.24 -10.30
C LYS A 249 -39.49 20.53 -10.88
N ASN A 250 -40.77 20.53 -11.28
CA ASN A 250 -41.43 21.68 -11.89
C ASN A 250 -41.96 22.70 -10.87
N LYS A 251 -42.00 22.34 -9.58
CA LYS A 251 -42.41 23.23 -8.47
C LYS A 251 -41.24 23.96 -7.82
N TYR A 252 -40.01 23.48 -8.03
CA TYR A 252 -38.81 24.23 -7.65
C TYR A 252 -38.69 25.52 -8.47
N PRO A 253 -38.19 26.63 -7.89
CA PRO A 253 -37.81 27.82 -8.66
C PRO A 253 -36.93 27.47 -9.86
N VAL A 254 -37.04 28.25 -10.94
CA VAL A 254 -36.10 28.15 -12.07
C VAL A 254 -34.74 28.71 -11.61
N LEU A 255 -33.67 27.96 -11.83
CA LEU A 255 -32.32 28.43 -11.54
C LEU A 255 -31.76 29.16 -12.76
N GLU A 256 -31.65 30.48 -12.66
CA GLU A 256 -31.02 31.31 -13.70
C GLU A 256 -29.49 31.31 -13.51
N GLY A 257 -28.81 30.37 -14.15
CA GLY A 257 -27.35 30.29 -14.14
C GLY A 257 -26.80 28.87 -13.98
N ARG A 258 -25.58 28.76 -13.45
CA ARG A 258 -24.93 27.48 -13.12
C ARG A 258 -25.16 27.14 -11.66
N GLY A 259 -25.43 25.87 -11.38
CA GLY A 259 -25.57 25.35 -10.03
C GLY A 259 -26.47 24.12 -9.95
N THR A 260 -26.48 23.50 -8.77
CA THR A 260 -27.40 22.42 -8.39
C THR A 260 -28.74 23.01 -7.92
N ARG A 261 -29.87 22.42 -8.34
CA ARG A 261 -31.20 23.06 -8.26
C ARG A 261 -32.08 22.58 -7.10
N PHE A 262 -31.85 21.38 -6.59
CA PHE A 262 -32.77 20.71 -5.67
C PHE A 262 -32.23 20.71 -4.24
N LEU A 263 -33.12 20.69 -3.24
CA LEU A 263 -32.75 20.73 -1.82
C LEU A 263 -32.19 19.37 -1.39
N ASN A 264 -31.11 19.39 -0.58
CA ASN A 264 -30.66 18.24 0.20
C ASN A 264 -30.88 18.51 1.71
N SER A 265 -31.44 17.55 2.46
CA SER A 265 -31.75 17.74 3.89
C SER A 265 -30.61 17.42 4.85
N GLY A 266 -29.54 16.78 4.37
CA GLY A 266 -28.43 16.35 5.21
C GLY A 266 -27.57 17.49 5.73
N LEU A 267 -27.68 18.70 5.16
CA LEU A 267 -26.94 19.90 5.56
C LEU A 267 -27.84 21.15 5.46
N PHE A 268 -28.05 21.87 6.57
CA PHE A 268 -28.68 23.21 6.53
C PHE A 268 -28.34 24.09 7.73
N MET A 269 -28.46 25.40 7.56
CA MET A 269 -28.13 26.40 8.57
C MET A 269 -29.17 27.52 8.58
N GLY A 270 -29.49 28.10 9.74
CA GLY A 270 -30.49 29.17 9.83
C GLY A 270 -30.74 29.68 11.25
N TYR A 271 -31.50 30.76 11.39
CA TYR A 271 -31.82 31.34 12.70
C TYR A 271 -32.79 30.46 13.49
N ALA A 272 -32.57 30.30 14.80
CA ALA A 272 -33.23 29.28 15.62
C ALA A 272 -34.76 29.40 15.65
N SER A 273 -35.29 30.62 15.71
CA SER A 273 -36.75 30.86 15.63
C SER A 273 -37.33 30.46 14.27
N LYS A 274 -36.65 30.78 13.17
CA LYS A 274 -37.04 30.44 11.78
C LYS A 274 -36.93 28.95 11.51
N VAL A 275 -35.85 28.29 11.95
CA VAL A 275 -35.71 26.82 11.87
C VAL A 275 -36.80 26.15 12.70
N TYR A 276 -37.06 26.59 13.94
CA TYR A 276 -38.16 26.04 14.74
C TYR A 276 -39.54 26.27 14.08
N GLN A 277 -39.74 27.40 13.39
CA GLN A 277 -40.95 27.66 12.61
C GLN A 277 -41.10 26.69 11.43
N MET A 278 -40.04 26.40 10.70
CA MET A 278 -40.03 25.40 9.62
C MET A 278 -40.42 24.00 10.14
N LEU A 279 -40.02 23.63 11.36
CA LEU A 279 -40.33 22.34 11.96
C LEU A 279 -41.74 22.22 12.58
N LYS A 280 -42.63 23.22 12.39
CA LYS A 280 -43.98 23.22 12.99
C LYS A 280 -44.85 22.03 12.56
N ASN A 281 -44.71 21.52 11.34
CA ASN A 281 -45.58 20.46 10.81
C ASN A 281 -45.27 19.09 11.45
N PRO A 282 -46.28 18.29 11.85
CA PRO A 282 -46.05 16.95 12.38
C PRO A 282 -45.54 16.01 11.28
N VAL A 283 -44.67 15.08 11.67
CA VAL A 283 -44.03 14.08 10.81
C VAL A 283 -43.83 12.81 11.64
N LYS A 284 -44.02 11.62 11.05
CA LYS A 284 -43.72 10.35 11.73
C LYS A 284 -42.23 10.10 11.67
N ASP A 285 -41.72 9.29 12.62
CA ASP A 285 -40.30 8.96 12.66
C ASP A 285 -39.82 8.26 11.37
N THR A 286 -40.68 7.44 10.76
CA THR A 286 -40.43 6.70 9.52
C THR A 286 -40.78 7.46 8.23
N ASP A 287 -41.31 8.68 8.31
CA ASP A 287 -41.55 9.49 7.09
C ASP A 287 -40.21 10.03 6.57
N ASP A 288 -40.19 10.49 5.31
CA ASP A 288 -38.96 10.95 4.66
C ASP A 288 -38.58 12.40 5.04
N ASP A 289 -37.36 12.63 5.53
CA ASP A 289 -36.94 13.96 5.95
C ASP A 289 -36.70 14.90 4.77
N GLN A 290 -36.09 14.44 3.68
CA GLN A 290 -35.85 15.27 2.50
C GLN A 290 -37.14 15.71 1.82
N LEU A 291 -38.16 14.84 1.76
CA LEU A 291 -39.48 15.16 1.24
C LEU A 291 -40.24 16.14 2.16
N TYR A 292 -40.04 16.06 3.48
CA TYR A 292 -40.60 17.03 4.44
C TYR A 292 -40.07 18.43 4.15
N TYR A 293 -38.74 18.60 4.09
CA TYR A 293 -38.13 19.90 3.80
C TYR A 293 -38.40 20.38 2.36
N THR A 294 -38.37 19.48 1.38
CA THR A 294 -38.73 19.79 -0.02
C THR A 294 -40.15 20.36 -0.13
N LYS A 295 -41.14 19.77 0.55
CA LYS A 295 -42.53 20.25 0.53
C LYS A 295 -42.66 21.65 1.11
N ILE A 296 -41.87 21.99 2.13
CA ILE A 296 -41.84 23.33 2.73
C ILE A 296 -41.11 24.33 1.81
N TYR A 297 -40.03 23.91 1.13
CA TYR A 297 -39.26 24.78 0.23
C TYR A 297 -39.97 25.10 -1.10
N ILE A 298 -40.73 24.17 -1.67
CA ILE A 298 -41.48 24.41 -2.91
C ILE A 298 -42.76 25.22 -2.69
N ASP A 299 -43.27 25.28 -1.45
CA ASP A 299 -44.33 26.21 -1.06
C ASP A 299 -43.78 27.64 -1.13
N GLN A 300 -44.38 28.46 -2.00
CA GLN A 300 -43.88 29.81 -2.26
C GLN A 300 -44.08 30.75 -1.06
N GLU A 301 -45.23 30.67 -0.38
CA GLU A 301 -45.56 31.54 0.74
C GLU A 301 -44.62 31.23 1.92
N LEU A 302 -44.42 29.95 2.24
CA LEU A 302 -43.48 29.54 3.29
C LEU A 302 -42.02 29.85 2.93
N ARG A 303 -41.60 29.68 1.67
CA ARG A 303 -40.24 30.02 1.22
C ARG A 303 -39.93 31.51 1.37
N GLU A 304 -40.89 32.36 1.05
CA GLU A 304 -40.75 33.82 1.19
C GLU A 304 -40.83 34.25 2.66
N GLU A 305 -41.78 33.73 3.46
CA GLU A 305 -41.92 34.03 4.90
C GLU A 305 -40.65 33.63 5.72
N LEU A 306 -40.04 32.51 5.36
CA LEU A 306 -38.86 31.96 6.01
C LEU A 306 -37.54 32.37 5.34
N ASN A 307 -37.57 33.17 4.27
CA ASN A 307 -36.40 33.56 3.46
C ASN A 307 -35.44 32.38 3.25
N MET A 308 -35.97 31.28 2.71
CA MET A 308 -35.21 30.05 2.49
C MET A 308 -34.49 30.10 1.14
N LYS A 309 -33.19 29.79 1.16
CA LYS A 309 -32.32 29.72 -0.03
C LYS A 309 -31.61 28.37 -0.10
N LEU A 310 -31.09 28.02 -1.27
CA LEU A 310 -30.23 26.85 -1.45
C LEU A 310 -28.81 27.32 -1.81
N ASP A 311 -27.79 26.62 -1.31
CA ASP A 311 -26.41 26.80 -1.76
C ASP A 311 -26.21 26.13 -3.13
N HIS A 312 -26.58 26.85 -4.18
CA HIS A 312 -26.57 26.36 -5.56
C HIS A 312 -25.17 26.06 -6.12
N THR A 313 -24.09 26.58 -5.51
CA THR A 313 -22.73 26.52 -6.06
C THR A 313 -21.73 25.83 -5.13
N ALA A 314 -22.24 25.08 -4.14
CA ALA A 314 -21.45 24.41 -3.10
C ALA A 314 -20.43 25.36 -2.42
N ALA A 315 -20.81 26.62 -2.23
CA ALA A 315 -19.92 27.63 -1.64
C ALA A 315 -19.80 27.50 -0.11
N LEU A 316 -20.69 26.73 0.52
CA LEU A 316 -20.65 26.31 1.92
C LEU A 316 -20.78 24.78 2.04
N PHE A 317 -21.75 24.18 1.35
CA PHE A 317 -22.17 22.79 1.47
C PHE A 317 -21.91 22.00 0.19
N GLN A 318 -21.00 21.01 0.22
CA GLN A 318 -20.75 20.10 -0.91
C GLN A 318 -21.43 18.74 -0.68
N ASN A 319 -22.56 18.52 -1.33
CA ASN A 319 -23.09 17.17 -1.55
C ASN A 319 -22.31 16.52 -2.70
N MET A 320 -21.86 15.27 -2.55
CA MET A 320 -20.97 14.62 -3.52
C MET A 320 -21.69 13.87 -4.65
N ASN A 321 -22.93 13.42 -4.42
CA ASN A 321 -23.66 12.54 -5.33
C ASN A 321 -23.93 13.17 -6.70
N GLY A 322 -23.36 12.57 -7.75
CA GLY A 322 -23.52 13.00 -9.14
C GLY A 322 -22.65 14.19 -9.54
N VAL A 323 -21.69 14.57 -8.69
CA VAL A 323 -20.74 15.67 -8.93
C VAL A 323 -19.30 15.28 -8.54
N GLU A 324 -19.01 13.99 -8.37
CA GLU A 324 -17.70 13.48 -7.94
C GLU A 324 -16.55 13.95 -8.85
N GLU A 325 -16.79 14.08 -10.16
CA GLU A 325 -15.81 14.58 -11.15
C GLU A 325 -15.53 16.09 -11.05
N GLN A 326 -16.41 16.84 -10.37
CA GLN A 326 -16.25 18.29 -10.13
C GLN A 326 -15.41 18.59 -8.88
N ILE A 327 -15.03 17.57 -8.12
CA ILE A 327 -14.38 17.69 -6.83
C ILE A 327 -12.91 17.29 -6.96
N THR A 328 -12.02 18.04 -6.30
CA THR A 328 -10.58 17.77 -6.27
C THR A 328 -9.98 18.08 -4.90
N LEU A 329 -8.88 17.40 -4.56
CA LEU A 329 -8.03 17.80 -3.44
C LEU A 329 -7.07 18.91 -3.88
N ALA A 330 -6.86 19.89 -3.02
CA ALA A 330 -5.83 20.90 -3.13
C ALA A 330 -5.11 21.06 -1.78
N LEU A 331 -3.88 21.57 -1.81
CA LEU A 331 -3.13 21.91 -0.59
C LEU A 331 -3.19 23.41 -0.36
N ASP A 332 -3.51 23.81 0.87
CA ASP A 332 -3.44 25.20 1.31
C ASP A 332 -1.97 25.65 1.40
N PRO A 333 -1.57 26.79 0.83
CA PRO A 333 -0.15 27.15 0.72
C PRO A 333 0.51 27.50 2.06
N ASP A 334 -0.27 27.97 3.03
CA ASP A 334 0.23 28.48 4.31
C ASP A 334 0.22 27.40 5.40
N SER A 335 -0.92 26.71 5.55
CA SER A 335 -1.10 25.63 6.54
C SER A 335 -0.64 24.27 6.04
N LYS A 336 -0.48 24.09 4.73
CA LYS A 336 -0.16 22.82 4.06
C LYS A 336 -1.14 21.68 4.35
N GLU A 337 -2.35 22.02 4.78
CA GLU A 337 -3.45 21.08 4.98
C GLU A 337 -4.19 20.84 3.66
N ALA A 338 -4.68 19.61 3.46
CA ALA A 338 -5.51 19.30 2.30
C ALA A 338 -6.93 19.84 2.48
N PHE A 339 -7.40 20.62 1.49
CA PHE A 339 -8.77 21.14 1.42
C PHE A 339 -9.49 20.65 0.16
N LEU A 340 -10.81 20.74 0.19
CA LEU A 340 -11.68 20.33 -0.91
C LEU A 340 -11.96 21.52 -1.83
N LYS A 341 -11.83 21.31 -3.15
CA LYS A 341 -12.17 22.32 -4.16
C LYS A 341 -13.17 21.78 -5.15
N ASN A 342 -14.26 22.52 -5.35
CA ASN A 342 -15.18 22.35 -6.47
C ASN A 342 -14.64 23.12 -7.68
N THR A 343 -14.31 22.43 -8.76
CA THR A 343 -13.67 23.01 -9.94
C THR A 343 -14.67 23.68 -10.88
N GLU A 344 -15.88 23.14 -11.01
CA GLU A 344 -16.96 23.68 -11.85
C GLU A 344 -17.40 25.07 -11.39
N TYR A 345 -17.65 25.23 -10.09
CA TYR A 345 -18.05 26.51 -9.50
C TYR A 345 -16.88 27.36 -8.99
N SER A 346 -15.66 26.81 -8.97
CA SER A 346 -14.47 27.45 -8.40
C SER A 346 -14.64 27.87 -6.93
N THR A 347 -15.35 27.04 -6.16
CA THR A 347 -15.64 27.24 -4.74
C THR A 347 -14.80 26.29 -3.87
N ASN A 348 -14.59 26.70 -2.61
CA ASN A 348 -13.95 25.88 -1.57
C ASN A 348 -15.01 25.59 -0.50
N PRO A 349 -15.73 24.45 -0.56
CA PRO A 349 -16.79 24.13 0.38
C PRO A 349 -16.23 23.97 1.81
N LEU A 350 -17.01 24.38 2.82
CA LEU A 350 -16.58 24.32 4.22
C LEU A 350 -17.12 23.09 4.96
N ILE A 351 -18.12 22.41 4.39
CA ILE A 351 -18.69 21.16 4.89
C ILE A 351 -18.95 20.26 3.68
N VAL A 352 -18.49 19.00 3.72
CA VAL A 352 -18.72 18.00 2.68
C VAL A 352 -19.61 16.87 3.20
N HIS A 353 -20.50 16.38 2.33
CA HIS A 353 -21.47 15.31 2.60
C HIS A 353 -21.41 14.27 1.46
N GLY A 354 -20.96 13.06 1.80
CA GLY A 354 -20.87 11.91 0.91
C GLY A 354 -22.22 11.22 0.71
N ASN A 355 -23.24 12.00 0.35
CA ASN A 355 -24.63 11.56 0.28
C ASN A 355 -24.86 10.40 -0.71
N GLY A 356 -25.87 9.57 -0.44
CA GLY A 356 -26.26 8.47 -1.32
C GLY A 356 -25.12 7.45 -1.56
N PRO A 357 -24.71 7.19 -2.82
CA PRO A 357 -23.66 6.22 -3.15
C PRO A 357 -22.23 6.72 -2.89
N SER A 358 -22.02 8.02 -2.69
CA SER A 358 -20.69 8.66 -2.70
C SER A 358 -19.87 8.45 -1.42
N LYS A 359 -20.31 7.55 -0.52
CA LYS A 359 -19.64 7.26 0.76
C LYS A 359 -18.22 6.72 0.58
N ILE A 360 -17.99 5.89 -0.44
CA ILE A 360 -16.65 5.37 -0.77
C ILE A 360 -15.75 6.51 -1.28
N THR A 361 -16.29 7.40 -2.11
CA THR A 361 -15.60 8.61 -2.58
C THR A 361 -15.21 9.47 -1.38
N LEU A 362 -16.15 9.76 -0.48
CA LEU A 362 -15.88 10.50 0.76
C LEU A 362 -14.79 9.82 1.60
N ASN A 363 -14.79 8.49 1.75
CA ASN A 363 -13.74 7.77 2.48
C ASN A 363 -12.34 8.04 1.89
N GLY A 364 -12.19 8.03 0.56
CA GLY A 364 -10.93 8.34 -0.10
C GLY A 364 -10.47 9.79 0.18
N TYR A 365 -11.36 10.77 0.02
CA TYR A 365 -11.07 12.17 0.34
C TYR A 365 -10.76 12.39 1.83
N ALA A 366 -11.45 11.67 2.72
CA ALA A 366 -11.32 11.79 4.16
C ALA A 366 -9.97 11.31 4.72
N ASN A 367 -9.19 10.53 3.94
CA ASN A 367 -7.82 10.19 4.30
C ASN A 367 -6.90 11.43 4.30
N TYR A 368 -7.31 12.52 3.65
CA TYR A 368 -6.53 13.75 3.49
C TYR A 368 -7.15 14.96 4.23
N LEU A 369 -8.47 15.15 4.12
CA LEU A 369 -9.20 16.31 4.62
C LEU A 369 -9.22 16.44 6.15
N ALA A 370 -9.61 17.62 6.65
CA ALA A 370 -9.80 17.90 8.07
C ALA A 370 -8.56 17.61 8.93
N GLY A 371 -7.38 18.01 8.44
CA GLY A 371 -6.10 17.74 9.07
C GLY A 371 -5.76 16.24 9.19
N ALA A 372 -6.35 15.35 8.37
CA ALA A 372 -5.93 13.95 8.33
C ALA A 372 -4.54 13.80 7.67
N PHE A 373 -4.22 14.70 6.73
CA PHE A 373 -2.93 14.78 6.06
C PHE A 373 -2.47 16.25 5.99
N VAL A 374 -1.26 16.53 6.49
CA VAL A 374 -0.69 17.88 6.62
C VAL A 374 0.81 17.82 6.34
N ASP A 375 1.33 18.74 5.52
CA ASP A 375 2.76 18.86 5.17
C ASP A 375 3.44 17.55 4.70
N GLY A 376 2.72 16.76 3.90
CA GLY A 376 3.23 15.47 3.40
C GLY A 376 3.11 14.30 4.40
N GLU A 377 2.59 14.52 5.60
CA GLU A 377 2.44 13.50 6.63
C GLU A 377 0.98 13.18 6.96
N CYS A 378 0.67 11.88 7.04
CA CYS A 378 -0.55 11.36 7.64
C CYS A 378 -0.51 11.58 9.17
N GLN A 379 -1.53 12.27 9.71
CA GLN A 379 -1.66 12.55 11.15
C GLN A 379 -2.57 11.54 11.84
N THR A 380 -3.57 10.96 11.15
CA THR A 380 -4.51 9.97 11.71
C THR A 380 -3.84 8.67 12.20
N VAL A 381 -2.63 8.37 11.73
CA VAL A 381 -1.82 7.24 12.22
C VAL A 381 -1.24 7.48 13.62
N LYS A 382 -1.24 8.74 14.11
CA LYS A 382 -0.78 9.14 15.44
C LYS A 382 -1.95 9.25 16.44
N GLU A 383 -3.17 8.92 16.02
CA GLU A 383 -4.41 9.19 16.76
C GLU A 383 -5.14 7.93 17.21
N ASN A 384 -5.78 8.03 18.38
CA ASN A 384 -6.60 6.97 18.99
C ASN A 384 -5.81 5.65 19.21
N LEU A 385 -4.51 5.77 19.51
CA LEU A 385 -3.64 4.62 19.75
C LEU A 385 -3.97 3.95 21.09
N ILE A 386 -3.84 2.62 21.13
CA ILE A 386 -3.88 1.82 22.37
C ILE A 386 -2.45 1.56 22.82
N GLU A 387 -2.13 1.90 24.06
CA GLU A 387 -0.91 1.42 24.72
C GLU A 387 -1.06 -0.06 25.11
N LEU A 388 -0.08 -0.89 24.74
CA LEU A 388 -0.09 -2.31 25.03
C LEU A 388 0.54 -2.57 26.41
N ASP A 389 -0.26 -3.02 27.36
CA ASP A 389 0.21 -3.55 28.64
C ASP A 389 0.63 -5.02 28.47
N GLU A 390 1.91 -5.33 28.70
CA GLU A 390 2.48 -6.68 28.60
C GLU A 390 1.79 -7.70 29.53
N GLU A 391 1.30 -7.27 30.70
CA GLU A 391 0.59 -8.16 31.63
C GLU A 391 -0.83 -8.47 31.10
N ASN A 392 -1.48 -7.47 30.49
CA ASN A 392 -2.89 -7.50 30.09
C ASN A 392 -3.12 -7.48 28.57
N LEU A 393 -2.17 -7.99 27.78
CA LEU A 393 -2.31 -8.08 26.32
C LEU A 393 -3.62 -8.79 25.89
N PRO A 394 -4.29 -8.29 24.83
CA PRO A 394 -5.51 -8.90 24.32
C PRO A 394 -5.28 -10.31 23.75
N THR A 395 -6.34 -11.10 23.70
CA THR A 395 -6.33 -12.46 23.16
C THR A 395 -6.61 -12.46 21.66
N VAL A 396 -5.75 -13.14 20.89
CA VAL A 396 -5.78 -13.13 19.42
C VAL A 396 -5.99 -14.56 18.91
N MET A 397 -7.01 -14.75 18.07
CA MET A 397 -7.12 -15.96 17.25
C MET A 397 -6.33 -15.76 15.97
N VAL A 398 -5.32 -16.59 15.71
CA VAL A 398 -4.59 -16.56 14.44
C VAL A 398 -5.16 -17.62 13.52
N ALA A 399 -5.81 -17.18 12.44
CA ALA A 399 -6.39 -18.04 11.41
C ALA A 399 -5.45 -18.09 10.21
N LEU A 400 -4.88 -19.26 9.97
CA LEU A 400 -3.93 -19.53 8.89
C LEU A 400 -4.64 -20.27 7.75
N PHE A 401 -4.61 -19.71 6.53
CA PHE A 401 -5.25 -20.30 5.36
C PHE A 401 -4.23 -20.72 4.29
N VAL A 402 -4.23 -22.01 3.94
CA VAL A 402 -3.39 -22.59 2.89
C VAL A 402 -4.30 -23.24 1.84
N GLU A 403 -5.00 -22.38 1.08
CA GLU A 403 -6.07 -22.76 0.15
C GLU A 403 -5.56 -23.37 -1.16
N LYS A 404 -4.33 -23.01 -1.52
CA LYS A 404 -3.65 -23.38 -2.76
C LYS A 404 -2.21 -23.74 -2.45
N ALA A 405 -1.62 -24.57 -3.29
CA ALA A 405 -0.20 -24.87 -3.20
C ALA A 405 0.60 -23.56 -3.37
N THR A 406 1.39 -23.22 -2.36
CA THR A 406 2.08 -21.92 -2.27
C THR A 406 3.59 -22.15 -2.08
N PRO A 407 4.45 -21.45 -2.85
CA PRO A 407 5.91 -21.45 -2.64
C PRO A 407 6.32 -21.05 -1.23
N PHE A 408 7.49 -21.52 -0.77
CA PHE A 408 8.16 -21.04 0.45
C PHE A 408 7.32 -21.13 1.75
N ILE A 409 6.43 -22.13 1.81
CA ILE A 409 5.51 -22.32 2.95
C ILE A 409 6.24 -22.64 4.27
N GLU A 410 7.47 -23.19 4.21
CA GLU A 410 8.34 -23.36 5.38
C GLU A 410 8.66 -21.99 6.00
N GLU A 411 9.15 -21.06 5.18
CA GLU A 411 9.53 -19.71 5.58
C GLU A 411 8.32 -18.90 6.07
N TRP A 412 7.12 -19.13 5.51
CA TRP A 412 5.86 -18.57 6.02
C TRP A 412 5.56 -19.00 7.46
N PHE A 413 5.55 -20.32 7.73
CA PHE A 413 5.33 -20.85 9.08
C PHE A 413 6.40 -20.38 10.06
N GLU A 414 7.68 -20.36 9.65
CA GLU A 414 8.76 -19.83 10.47
C GLU A 414 8.53 -18.36 10.85
N ASN A 415 8.11 -17.51 9.91
CA ASN A 415 7.89 -16.09 10.17
C ASN A 415 6.69 -15.85 11.10
N ILE A 416 5.61 -16.61 10.94
CA ILE A 416 4.48 -16.58 11.87
C ILE A 416 4.90 -17.04 13.27
N ALA A 417 5.75 -18.07 13.37
CA ALA A 417 6.32 -18.48 14.65
C ALA A 417 7.20 -17.39 15.29
N LYS A 418 7.89 -16.57 14.48
CA LYS A 418 8.71 -15.42 14.92
C LYS A 418 7.89 -14.20 15.37
N LEU A 419 6.58 -14.12 15.13
CA LEU A 419 5.74 -13.00 15.59
C LEU A 419 5.94 -12.69 17.08
N ASN A 420 6.27 -11.43 17.37
CA ASN A 420 6.51 -10.89 18.70
C ASN A 420 5.18 -10.70 19.46
N TYR A 421 4.59 -11.80 19.91
CA TYR A 421 3.40 -11.80 20.75
C TYR A 421 3.41 -13.05 21.64
N PRO A 422 3.00 -12.98 22.93
CA PRO A 422 3.06 -14.15 23.81
C PRO A 422 2.16 -15.29 23.31
N LYS A 423 2.75 -16.48 23.13
CA LYS A 423 2.04 -17.63 22.54
C LYS A 423 0.84 -18.08 23.39
N GLN A 424 0.87 -17.84 24.71
CA GLN A 424 -0.24 -18.10 25.64
C GLN A 424 -1.43 -17.12 25.47
N LYS A 425 -1.25 -16.03 24.73
CA LYS A 425 -2.32 -15.10 24.31
C LYS A 425 -2.80 -15.35 22.88
N MET A 426 -2.16 -16.28 22.16
CA MET A 426 -2.49 -16.69 20.79
C MET A 426 -3.13 -18.08 20.78
N ASP A 427 -4.20 -18.26 20.03
CA ASP A 427 -4.67 -19.61 19.66
C ASP A 427 -3.97 -20.05 18.36
N GLN A 428 -3.01 -20.98 18.47
CA GLN A 428 -2.23 -21.55 17.36
C GLN A 428 -1.60 -22.93 17.73
N TYR A 429 -0.65 -23.45 16.94
CA TYR A 429 -0.16 -24.85 16.99
C TYR A 429 0.89 -25.15 18.09
N THR A 430 0.77 -26.33 18.72
CA THR A 430 1.63 -26.96 19.78
C THR A 430 1.39 -26.51 21.23
N GLU A 431 2.00 -27.24 22.19
CA GLU A 431 1.78 -27.12 23.65
C GLU A 431 2.10 -25.74 24.25
N GLU A 432 2.81 -24.87 23.51
CA GLU A 432 3.14 -23.51 23.95
C GLU A 432 2.02 -22.48 23.75
N TYR A 433 0.99 -22.84 22.95
CA TYR A 433 -0.11 -21.95 22.56
C TYR A 433 -1.38 -22.22 23.36
N ARG A 434 -2.26 -21.21 23.44
CA ARG A 434 -3.49 -21.28 24.25
C ARG A 434 -4.43 -22.43 23.82
N SER A 435 -4.58 -22.63 22.51
CA SER A 435 -5.25 -23.81 21.94
C SER A 435 -5.09 -23.90 20.41
N PHE A 436 -5.13 -25.13 19.88
CA PHE A 436 -4.96 -25.43 18.46
C PHE A 436 -6.19 -26.10 17.82
N ARG A 437 -6.38 -25.89 16.52
CA ARG A 437 -7.18 -26.76 15.64
C ARG A 437 -6.57 -26.75 14.24
N MET A 438 -6.21 -27.92 13.72
CA MET A 438 -6.03 -28.12 12.28
C MET A 438 -7.39 -28.47 11.66
N VAL A 439 -7.60 -28.08 10.41
CA VAL A 439 -8.56 -28.70 9.50
C VAL A 439 -7.74 -29.14 8.32
N ASP A 440 -7.68 -30.45 8.09
CA ASP A 440 -6.85 -31.05 7.04
C ASP A 440 -7.64 -31.20 5.72
N TYR A 441 -6.95 -31.40 4.60
CA TYR A 441 -7.59 -31.67 3.30
C TYR A 441 -8.51 -32.91 3.33
N SER A 442 -8.32 -33.82 4.29
CA SER A 442 -9.19 -34.98 4.52
C SER A 442 -10.55 -34.67 5.16
N GLU A 443 -10.81 -33.44 5.63
CA GLU A 443 -12.11 -33.00 6.18
C GLU A 443 -13.08 -32.44 5.11
N ASP A 444 -12.70 -32.43 3.82
CA ASP A 444 -13.51 -31.94 2.67
C ASP A 444 -14.08 -30.54 2.89
N PHE A 445 -13.21 -29.63 3.32
CA PHE A 445 -13.54 -28.26 3.72
C PHE A 445 -13.29 -27.28 2.56
N GLU A 446 -14.35 -26.64 2.07
CA GLU A 446 -14.24 -25.49 1.16
C GLU A 446 -13.72 -24.24 1.90
N GLU A 447 -13.03 -23.36 1.17
CA GLU A 447 -12.49 -22.09 1.69
C GLU A 447 -13.52 -21.29 2.51
N LEU A 448 -14.71 -21.09 1.94
CA LEU A 448 -15.83 -20.39 2.57
C LEU A 448 -16.16 -20.96 3.96
N ALA A 449 -16.18 -22.29 4.08
CA ALA A 449 -16.43 -22.97 5.34
C ALA A 449 -15.27 -22.78 6.33
N GLY A 450 -14.02 -22.81 5.84
CA GLY A 450 -12.82 -22.53 6.64
C GLY A 450 -12.80 -21.12 7.22
N ARG A 451 -12.98 -20.10 6.38
CA ARG A 451 -13.03 -18.69 6.80
C ARG A 451 -14.19 -18.43 7.76
N SER A 452 -15.37 -19.00 7.47
CA SER A 452 -16.53 -18.94 8.38
C SER A 452 -16.30 -19.66 9.71
N LEU A 453 -15.56 -20.78 9.72
CA LEU A 453 -15.19 -21.49 10.93
C LEU A 453 -14.30 -20.64 11.83
N ALA A 454 -13.31 -19.93 11.28
CA ALA A 454 -12.41 -19.06 12.05
C ALA A 454 -13.20 -17.95 12.80
N VAL A 455 -14.12 -17.26 12.12
CA VAL A 455 -15.02 -16.25 12.74
C VAL A 455 -15.83 -16.88 13.88
N ASN A 456 -16.46 -18.03 13.63
CA ASN A 456 -17.27 -18.74 14.63
C ASN A 456 -16.44 -19.22 15.84
N GLN A 457 -15.20 -19.68 15.64
CA GLN A 457 -14.32 -20.07 16.75
C GLN A 457 -13.88 -18.85 17.57
N CYS A 458 -13.56 -17.73 16.92
CA CYS A 458 -13.19 -16.48 17.60
C CYS A 458 -14.33 -15.97 18.50
N LEU A 459 -15.56 -15.92 17.96
CA LEU A 459 -16.77 -15.58 18.71
C LEU A 459 -17.02 -16.57 19.88
N LYS A 460 -16.90 -17.88 19.63
CA LYS A 460 -17.13 -18.92 20.65
C LYS A 460 -16.13 -18.86 21.81
N LYS A 461 -14.85 -18.60 21.52
CA LYS A 461 -13.79 -18.49 22.53
C LYS A 461 -13.71 -17.10 23.18
N LYS A 462 -14.45 -16.12 22.67
CA LYS A 462 -14.43 -14.71 23.11
C LYS A 462 -13.02 -14.12 23.02
N CYS A 463 -12.38 -14.28 21.87
CA CYS A 463 -11.12 -13.59 21.62
C CYS A 463 -11.38 -12.09 21.40
N ASP A 464 -10.38 -11.26 21.65
CA ASP A 464 -10.46 -9.81 21.46
C ASP A 464 -10.23 -9.43 19.99
N TYR A 465 -9.41 -10.22 19.28
CA TYR A 465 -9.14 -10.06 17.85
C TYR A 465 -9.10 -11.39 17.10
N LEU A 466 -9.46 -11.35 15.82
CA LEU A 466 -9.17 -12.35 14.80
C LEU A 466 -8.08 -11.79 13.87
N PHE A 467 -6.97 -12.50 13.73
CA PHE A 467 -5.89 -12.18 12.78
C PHE A 467 -5.88 -13.24 11.69
N VAL A 468 -6.26 -12.84 10.48
CA VAL A 468 -6.26 -13.69 9.28
C VAL A 468 -4.93 -13.52 8.56
N VAL A 469 -4.31 -14.64 8.18
CA VAL A 469 -3.09 -14.71 7.37
C VAL A 469 -3.25 -15.84 6.36
N ASP A 470 -3.30 -15.48 5.09
CA ASP A 470 -3.32 -16.43 3.97
C ASP A 470 -1.88 -16.74 3.51
N ALA A 471 -1.68 -17.91 2.91
CA ALA A 471 -0.35 -18.45 2.60
C ALA A 471 0.51 -17.57 1.67
N ASP A 472 -0.10 -16.78 0.78
CA ASP A 472 0.64 -15.86 -0.10
C ASP A 472 0.98 -14.52 0.57
N GLY A 473 0.51 -14.29 1.80
CA GLY A 473 0.85 -13.17 2.67
C GLY A 473 2.04 -13.46 3.58
N HIS A 474 3.24 -13.15 3.11
CA HIS A 474 4.47 -13.34 3.90
C HIS A 474 4.73 -12.11 4.79
N ILE A 475 4.53 -12.28 6.10
CA ILE A 475 4.91 -11.29 7.11
C ILE A 475 6.43 -11.40 7.34
N ASP A 476 7.18 -10.31 7.21
CA ASP A 476 8.62 -10.26 7.52
C ASP A 476 8.91 -9.52 8.84
N ASP A 477 8.07 -8.57 9.27
CA ASP A 477 8.22 -7.84 10.54
C ASP A 477 7.57 -8.61 11.72
N PRO A 478 8.35 -9.09 12.70
CA PRO A 478 7.83 -9.74 13.91
C PRO A 478 6.83 -8.88 14.70
N ASP A 479 6.95 -7.55 14.65
CA ASP A 479 6.10 -6.63 15.43
C ASP A 479 4.75 -6.34 14.77
N THR A 480 4.49 -6.87 13.56
CA THR A 480 3.27 -6.62 12.77
C THR A 480 1.99 -6.68 13.61
N LEU A 481 1.78 -7.76 14.36
CA LEU A 481 0.55 -7.93 15.14
C LEU A 481 0.40 -6.86 16.23
N ARG A 482 1.48 -6.52 16.95
CA ARG A 482 1.47 -5.45 17.96
C ARG A 482 1.13 -4.10 17.33
N ARG A 483 1.79 -3.75 16.22
CA ARG A 483 1.57 -2.50 15.48
C ARG A 483 0.12 -2.35 15.01
N LEU A 484 -0.49 -3.43 14.49
CA LEU A 484 -1.89 -3.43 14.05
C LEU A 484 -2.87 -3.25 15.23
N ILE A 485 -2.63 -3.90 16.38
CA ILE A 485 -3.47 -3.73 17.59
C ILE A 485 -3.35 -2.30 18.13
N THR A 486 -2.12 -1.76 18.24
CA THR A 486 -1.84 -0.40 18.71
C THR A 486 -2.61 0.66 17.92
N LEU A 487 -2.81 0.45 16.61
CA LEU A 487 -3.54 1.37 15.73
C LEU A 487 -5.06 1.40 15.94
N ASN A 488 -5.64 0.48 16.72
CA ASN A 488 -7.03 0.51 17.20
C ASN A 488 -8.06 0.94 16.13
N ARG A 489 -8.22 0.12 15.10
CA ARG A 489 -9.30 0.20 14.12
C ARG A 489 -10.14 -1.06 14.17
N ASP A 490 -11.38 -1.01 13.70
CA ASP A 490 -12.25 -2.18 13.72
C ASP A 490 -11.76 -3.28 12.76
N ILE A 491 -11.23 -2.86 11.60
CA ILE A 491 -10.53 -3.71 10.63
C ILE A 491 -9.29 -2.98 10.12
N ILE A 492 -8.13 -3.64 10.15
CA ILE A 492 -6.87 -3.11 9.65
C ILE A 492 -5.98 -4.18 9.00
N SER A 493 -5.37 -3.85 7.88
CA SER A 493 -4.45 -4.70 7.13
C SER A 493 -3.08 -4.02 6.95
N PRO A 494 -1.95 -4.72 7.11
CA PRO A 494 -0.66 -4.22 6.67
C PRO A 494 -0.60 -4.24 5.13
N VAL A 495 -0.10 -3.18 4.50
CA VAL A 495 0.13 -3.19 3.04
C VAL A 495 1.27 -4.15 2.71
N LEU A 496 0.94 -5.24 2.04
CA LEU A 496 1.87 -6.20 1.46
C LEU A 496 1.89 -6.01 -0.07
N THR A 497 3.07 -6.10 -0.66
CA THR A 497 3.29 -5.89 -2.11
C THR A 497 4.07 -7.06 -2.70
N ARG A 498 3.73 -7.52 -3.92
CA ARG A 498 4.58 -8.48 -4.64
C ARG A 498 5.93 -7.80 -4.95
N PRO A 499 7.10 -8.37 -4.58
CA PRO A 499 8.41 -7.75 -4.82
C PRO A 499 8.63 -7.41 -6.31
N GLU A 500 9.29 -6.28 -6.57
CA GLU A 500 9.56 -5.73 -7.92
C GLU A 500 8.30 -5.47 -8.78
N LYS A 501 7.08 -5.62 -8.22
CA LYS A 501 5.78 -5.44 -8.88
C LYS A 501 4.94 -4.39 -8.15
N VAL A 502 3.74 -4.11 -8.68
CA VAL A 502 2.80 -3.10 -8.13
C VAL A 502 1.50 -3.70 -7.60
N TRP A 503 1.44 -5.03 -7.50
CA TRP A 503 0.28 -5.74 -6.96
C TRP A 503 0.35 -5.76 -5.43
N SER A 504 -0.77 -5.47 -4.77
CA SER A 504 -0.89 -5.42 -3.31
C SER A 504 -2.20 -6.05 -2.83
N ASN A 505 -2.29 -6.29 -1.52
CA ASN A 505 -3.44 -6.89 -0.84
C ASN A 505 -4.59 -5.89 -0.54
N PHE A 506 -4.74 -4.84 -1.35
CA PHE A 506 -5.80 -3.84 -1.19
C PHE A 506 -6.15 -3.16 -2.50
N TRP A 507 -7.38 -2.63 -2.62
CA TRP A 507 -7.77 -1.75 -3.73
C TRP A 507 -8.15 -0.39 -3.19
N GLY A 508 -7.59 0.69 -3.77
CA GLY A 508 -7.92 2.07 -3.36
C GLY A 508 -9.25 2.59 -3.92
N ALA A 509 -9.79 1.99 -4.97
CA ALA A 509 -11.08 2.37 -5.57
C ALA A 509 -11.85 1.14 -6.09
N LEU A 510 -13.14 1.34 -6.38
CA LEU A 510 -14.00 0.37 -7.06
C LEU A 510 -14.52 0.94 -8.38
N SER A 511 -14.75 0.06 -9.36
CA SER A 511 -15.56 0.37 -10.53
C SER A 511 -17.05 0.49 -10.15
N SER A 512 -17.87 1.02 -11.06
CA SER A 512 -19.33 1.08 -10.88
C SER A 512 -20.01 -0.30 -10.70
N GLN A 513 -19.31 -1.38 -11.02
CA GLN A 513 -19.76 -2.77 -10.83
C GLN A 513 -19.24 -3.39 -9.51
N GLY A 514 -18.46 -2.66 -8.71
CA GLY A 514 -17.90 -3.14 -7.44
C GLY A 514 -16.60 -3.96 -7.56
N PHE A 515 -16.02 -4.04 -8.75
CA PHE A 515 -14.71 -4.67 -9.00
C PHE A 515 -13.56 -3.67 -8.85
N TYR A 516 -12.31 -4.14 -8.95
CA TYR A 516 -11.10 -3.32 -8.88
C TYR A 516 -11.17 -2.07 -9.77
N ALA A 517 -10.82 -0.93 -9.18
CA ALA A 517 -10.34 0.25 -9.90
C ALA A 517 -9.10 0.81 -9.19
N ARG A 518 -8.21 1.45 -9.96
CA ARG A 518 -7.03 2.12 -9.42
C ARG A 518 -7.42 3.52 -8.92
N SER A 519 -7.18 3.83 -7.65
CA SER A 519 -7.24 5.20 -7.12
C SER A 519 -6.04 6.02 -7.57
N SER A 520 -6.15 7.35 -7.54
CA SER A 520 -5.07 8.28 -7.93
C SER A 520 -3.79 8.12 -7.08
N ASP A 521 -3.94 7.74 -5.82
CA ASP A 521 -2.88 7.59 -4.81
C ASP A 521 -2.33 6.16 -4.69
N TYR A 522 -2.96 5.16 -5.33
CA TYR A 522 -2.59 3.74 -5.20
C TYR A 522 -1.08 3.47 -5.40
N MET A 523 -0.52 4.05 -6.47
CA MET A 523 0.90 3.86 -6.82
C MET A 523 1.86 4.51 -5.83
N ASP A 524 1.42 5.54 -5.11
CA ASP A 524 2.24 6.27 -4.15
C ASP A 524 2.15 5.65 -2.75
N ILE A 525 1.01 5.03 -2.41
CA ILE A 525 0.85 4.17 -1.23
C ILE A 525 1.66 2.86 -1.40
N VAL A 526 1.49 2.16 -2.53
CA VAL A 526 2.23 0.91 -2.85
C VAL A 526 3.72 1.18 -2.98
N GLY A 527 4.11 2.25 -3.66
CA GLY A 527 5.50 2.68 -3.79
C GLY A 527 6.10 3.34 -2.55
N ARG A 528 5.37 3.38 -1.42
CA ARG A 528 5.79 3.97 -0.14
C ARG A 528 6.25 5.44 -0.22
N LYS A 529 5.83 6.18 -1.25
CA LYS A 529 6.11 7.61 -1.41
C LYS A 529 5.26 8.45 -0.44
N VAL A 530 4.08 7.94 -0.10
CA VAL A 530 3.20 8.53 0.90
C VAL A 530 2.89 7.45 1.94
N LEU A 531 3.16 7.75 3.21
CA LEU A 531 3.02 6.84 4.33
C LEU A 531 1.86 7.26 5.23
N GLY A 532 1.09 6.29 5.73
CA GLY A 532 -0.04 6.58 6.59
C GLY A 532 -0.97 5.40 6.87
N LEU A 533 -2.19 5.76 7.27
CA LEU A 533 -3.32 4.88 7.53
C LEU A 533 -4.47 5.30 6.63
N TRP A 534 -4.96 4.38 5.80
CA TRP A 534 -5.85 4.66 4.67
C TRP A 534 -7.13 3.86 4.79
N ASN A 535 -8.28 4.53 4.84
CA ASN A 535 -9.59 3.89 4.67
C ASN A 535 -9.78 3.54 3.19
N VAL A 536 -9.92 2.24 2.89
CA VAL A 536 -9.95 1.69 1.53
C VAL A 536 -11.16 0.78 1.33
N PRO A 537 -11.70 0.67 0.09
CA PRO A 537 -12.87 -0.15 -0.17
C PRO A 537 -12.62 -1.67 -0.15
N PHE A 538 -11.39 -2.15 -0.26
CA PHE A 538 -11.08 -3.59 -0.32
C PHE A 538 -9.72 -3.90 0.32
N ILE A 539 -9.65 -5.02 1.05
CA ILE A 539 -8.44 -5.63 1.62
C ILE A 539 -8.51 -7.15 1.42
N SER A 540 -7.36 -7.82 1.42
CA SER A 540 -7.23 -9.29 1.31
C SER A 540 -6.04 -9.81 2.11
N THR A 541 -5.86 -11.13 2.13
CA THR A 541 -4.59 -11.84 2.42
C THR A 541 -4.07 -11.77 3.86
N VAL A 542 -3.90 -10.58 4.45
CA VAL A 542 -3.50 -10.41 5.86
C VAL A 542 -4.31 -9.27 6.47
N TYR A 543 -5.07 -9.54 7.52
CA TYR A 543 -5.86 -8.52 8.21
C TYR A 543 -6.19 -8.88 9.66
N LEU A 544 -6.22 -7.85 10.51
CA LEU A 544 -6.64 -7.91 11.91
C LEU A 544 -8.05 -7.33 12.03
N VAL A 545 -8.90 -8.04 12.76
CA VAL A 545 -10.31 -7.72 12.97
C VAL A 545 -10.60 -7.69 14.46
N LYS A 546 -11.24 -6.61 14.92
CA LYS A 546 -11.70 -6.46 16.31
C LYS A 546 -12.97 -7.28 16.54
N SER A 547 -13.07 -7.97 17.68
CA SER A 547 -14.18 -8.90 17.92
C SER A 547 -15.57 -8.24 17.99
N SER A 548 -15.62 -6.92 18.21
CA SER A 548 -16.84 -6.10 18.16
C SER A 548 -17.56 -6.11 16.81
N VAL A 549 -16.84 -6.27 15.69
CA VAL A 549 -17.44 -6.28 14.33
C VAL A 549 -17.62 -7.68 13.73
N LEU A 550 -17.03 -8.72 14.34
CA LEU A 550 -17.19 -10.11 13.89
C LEU A 550 -18.64 -10.63 13.78
N PRO A 551 -19.64 -10.17 14.56
CA PRO A 551 -21.04 -10.56 14.34
C PRO A 551 -21.62 -10.12 12.99
N GLU A 552 -20.99 -9.15 12.32
CA GLU A 552 -21.38 -8.64 11.00
C GLU A 552 -20.53 -9.26 9.86
N PHE A 553 -19.52 -10.08 10.18
CA PHE A 553 -18.66 -10.73 9.19
C PHE A 553 -19.40 -11.84 8.45
N SER A 554 -19.29 -11.83 7.12
CA SER A 554 -19.68 -12.93 6.25
C SER A 554 -18.75 -12.98 5.05
N TYR A 555 -18.35 -14.19 4.66
CA TYR A 555 -17.64 -14.46 3.41
C TYR A 555 -18.60 -14.93 2.31
N GLU A 556 -19.90 -15.06 2.60
CA GLU A 556 -20.90 -15.61 1.70
C GLU A 556 -21.58 -14.50 0.88
N LEU A 557 -21.38 -14.52 -0.44
CA LEU A 557 -22.15 -13.74 -1.40
C LEU A 557 -22.21 -14.50 -2.74
N THR A 558 -23.40 -14.59 -3.34
CA THR A 558 -23.63 -15.44 -4.52
C THR A 558 -22.71 -15.07 -5.69
N ASN A 559 -22.05 -16.07 -6.29
CA ASN A 559 -21.11 -15.92 -7.41
C ASN A 559 -20.02 -14.85 -7.17
N THR A 560 -19.62 -14.66 -5.92
CA THR A 560 -18.60 -13.69 -5.53
C THR A 560 -17.50 -14.40 -4.74
N ASP A 561 -16.27 -13.97 -4.97
CA ASP A 561 -15.08 -14.37 -4.21
C ASP A 561 -15.21 -14.06 -2.69
N PRO A 562 -14.68 -14.89 -1.78
CA PRO A 562 -14.81 -14.69 -0.33
C PRO A 562 -14.30 -13.35 0.20
N ASP A 563 -13.15 -12.85 -0.27
CA ASP A 563 -12.60 -11.56 0.17
C ASP A 563 -13.42 -10.38 -0.40
N MET A 564 -13.87 -10.49 -1.67
CA MET A 564 -14.81 -9.54 -2.26
C MET A 564 -16.15 -9.51 -1.52
N ALA A 565 -16.65 -10.66 -1.09
CA ALA A 565 -17.88 -10.81 -0.32
C ALA A 565 -17.73 -10.17 1.07
N LEU A 566 -16.65 -10.47 1.80
CA LEU A 566 -16.31 -9.85 3.07
C LEU A 566 -16.29 -8.32 2.94
N CYS A 567 -15.50 -7.80 2.01
CA CYS A 567 -15.36 -6.37 1.80
C CYS A 567 -16.70 -5.72 1.41
N TRP A 568 -17.56 -6.43 0.65
CA TRP A 568 -18.90 -5.95 0.34
C TRP A 568 -19.79 -5.84 1.57
N HIS A 569 -19.82 -6.85 2.44
CA HIS A 569 -20.61 -6.84 3.67
C HIS A 569 -20.17 -5.72 4.62
N MET A 570 -18.87 -5.52 4.79
CA MET A 570 -18.32 -4.43 5.62
C MET A 570 -18.76 -3.05 5.13
N ARG A 571 -18.60 -2.78 3.81
CA ARG A 571 -19.08 -1.54 3.19
C ARG A 571 -20.60 -1.38 3.31
N ALA A 572 -21.37 -2.45 3.15
CA ALA A 572 -22.83 -2.44 3.23
C ALA A 572 -23.37 -2.13 4.65
N LYS A 573 -22.54 -2.37 5.67
CA LYS A 573 -22.78 -2.06 7.10
C LYS A 573 -22.16 -0.73 7.55
N GLY A 574 -21.29 -0.13 6.75
CA GLY A 574 -20.58 1.12 7.09
C GLY A 574 -19.39 0.94 8.03
N ILE A 575 -18.86 -0.28 8.13
CA ILE A 575 -17.61 -0.60 8.84
C ILE A 575 -16.44 -0.24 7.92
N PHE A 576 -15.42 0.46 8.42
CA PHE A 576 -14.27 0.82 7.59
C PHE A 576 -13.24 -0.30 7.55
N MET A 577 -12.52 -0.38 6.44
CA MET A 577 -11.37 -1.27 6.28
C MET A 577 -10.16 -0.37 6.07
N HIS A 578 -9.19 -0.48 6.98
CA HIS A 578 -7.99 0.34 6.93
C HIS A 578 -6.81 -0.45 6.38
N VAL A 579 -5.91 0.20 5.65
CA VAL A 579 -4.58 -0.30 5.38
C VAL A 579 -3.51 0.62 5.96
N VAL A 580 -2.42 0.05 6.47
CA VAL A 580 -1.27 0.80 6.98
C VAL A 580 -0.01 0.44 6.20
N ASN A 581 0.74 1.45 5.76
CA ASN A 581 1.99 1.27 5.03
C ASN A 581 3.19 1.98 5.68
N THR A 582 3.08 2.45 6.93
CA THR A 582 4.16 3.17 7.62
C THR A 582 5.45 2.36 7.75
N GLU A 583 5.35 1.04 7.91
CA GLU A 583 6.47 0.10 8.06
C GLU A 583 6.50 -0.93 6.93
N GLN A 584 7.65 -1.57 6.68
CA GLN A 584 7.75 -2.69 5.73
C GLN A 584 7.35 -3.99 6.43
N PHE A 585 6.04 -4.25 6.53
CA PHE A 585 5.51 -5.40 7.27
C PHE A 585 5.84 -6.77 6.66
N GLY A 586 6.05 -6.82 5.34
CA GLY A 586 6.24 -8.07 4.60
C GLY A 586 6.11 -7.87 3.09
N HIS A 587 5.72 -8.94 2.40
CA HIS A 587 5.55 -8.99 0.95
C HIS A 587 4.50 -10.04 0.53
N LEU A 588 4.19 -10.10 -0.77
CA LEU A 588 3.29 -11.10 -1.35
C LEU A 588 4.03 -12.09 -2.25
N ILE A 589 3.69 -13.38 -2.14
CA ILE A 589 4.15 -14.46 -3.02
C ILE A 589 3.28 -14.55 -4.29
N ASP A 590 3.92 -14.95 -5.39
CA ASP A 590 3.31 -15.24 -6.68
C ASP A 590 3.09 -16.76 -6.80
N SER A 591 1.89 -17.21 -6.43
CA SER A 591 1.50 -18.64 -6.44
C SER A 591 1.05 -19.18 -7.80
N ASP A 592 0.88 -18.29 -8.79
CA ASP A 592 0.02 -18.53 -9.96
C ASP A 592 0.53 -19.63 -10.91
N TYR A 593 1.83 -20.00 -10.80
CA TYR A 593 2.51 -21.00 -11.63
C TYR A 593 3.34 -22.00 -10.79
N TYR A 594 2.86 -22.38 -9.60
CA TYR A 594 3.60 -23.27 -8.70
C TYR A 594 3.30 -24.76 -8.94
N GLU A 595 4.31 -25.50 -9.39
CA GLU A 595 4.24 -26.95 -9.65
C GLU A 595 4.67 -27.78 -8.42
N ALA A 596 3.78 -27.92 -7.44
CA ALA A 596 4.04 -28.60 -6.18
C ALA A 596 4.35 -30.12 -6.27
N ASN A 597 4.20 -30.73 -7.44
CA ASN A 597 4.52 -32.14 -7.68
C ASN A 597 6.00 -32.41 -8.01
N ARG A 598 6.82 -31.35 -8.18
CA ARG A 598 8.26 -31.48 -8.41
C ARG A 598 8.98 -31.80 -7.10
N THR A 599 10.12 -32.48 -7.17
CA THR A 599 11.07 -32.53 -6.05
C THR A 599 11.60 -31.12 -5.81
N HIS A 600 11.52 -30.62 -4.57
CA HIS A 600 11.95 -29.27 -4.18
C HIS A 600 11.39 -28.15 -5.10
N PRO A 601 10.06 -27.99 -5.16
CA PRO A 601 9.39 -27.12 -6.14
C PRO A 601 9.79 -25.64 -6.01
N ASP A 602 10.12 -25.17 -4.80
CA ASP A 602 10.70 -23.85 -4.52
C ASP A 602 11.97 -23.56 -5.36
N PHE A 603 12.78 -24.57 -5.67
CA PHE A 603 14.02 -24.38 -6.44
C PHE A 603 13.75 -23.85 -7.86
N TYR A 604 12.54 -24.06 -8.38
CA TYR A 604 12.12 -23.58 -9.70
C TYR A 604 11.59 -22.13 -9.70
N GLN A 605 11.44 -21.50 -8.53
CA GLN A 605 10.68 -20.26 -8.36
C GLN A 605 11.45 -18.94 -8.63
N LEU A 606 12.70 -19.01 -9.10
CA LEU A 606 13.57 -17.85 -9.35
C LEU A 606 12.94 -16.75 -10.24
N PHE A 607 12.05 -17.10 -11.16
CA PHE A 607 11.38 -16.13 -12.04
C PHE A 607 10.17 -15.43 -11.38
N ASN A 608 9.37 -16.16 -10.61
CA ASN A 608 8.12 -15.68 -10.05
C ASN A 608 8.34 -14.96 -8.71
N ASN A 609 9.24 -15.51 -7.90
CA ASN A 609 9.48 -15.21 -6.49
C ASN A 609 10.99 -15.07 -6.22
N LYS A 610 11.65 -14.23 -7.02
CA LYS A 610 13.11 -14.02 -6.98
C LYS A 610 13.62 -13.69 -5.57
N TYR A 611 12.94 -12.80 -4.85
CA TYR A 611 13.31 -12.32 -3.51
C TYR A 611 13.46 -13.48 -2.50
N ASP A 612 12.47 -14.37 -2.43
CA ASP A 612 12.45 -15.51 -1.54
C ASP A 612 13.40 -16.62 -1.99
N TRP A 613 13.52 -16.81 -3.31
CA TRP A 613 14.51 -17.69 -3.89
C TRP A 613 15.94 -17.26 -3.53
N GLU A 614 16.26 -15.96 -3.63
CA GLU A 614 17.53 -15.38 -3.19
C GLU A 614 17.80 -15.67 -1.71
N ARG A 615 16.82 -15.39 -0.83
CA ARG A 615 16.93 -15.63 0.62
C ARG A 615 17.16 -17.12 0.97
N LYS A 616 16.52 -18.05 0.25
CA LYS A 616 16.63 -19.51 0.51
C LYS A 616 17.90 -20.13 -0.08
N TYR A 617 18.36 -19.64 -1.23
CA TYR A 617 19.33 -20.35 -2.07
C TYR A 617 20.64 -19.62 -2.36
N ILE A 618 20.73 -18.29 -2.26
CA ILE A 618 21.98 -17.56 -2.47
C ILE A 618 22.76 -17.39 -1.15
N SER A 619 24.09 -17.55 -1.21
CA SER A 619 24.97 -17.38 -0.06
C SER A 619 24.87 -15.96 0.53
N ALA A 620 24.79 -15.83 1.85
CA ALA A 620 24.80 -14.52 2.53
C ALA A 620 26.08 -13.69 2.25
N GLU A 621 27.20 -14.35 1.93
CA GLU A 621 28.45 -13.66 1.55
C GLU A 621 28.47 -13.22 0.07
N TYR A 622 27.43 -13.52 -0.73
CA TYR A 622 27.39 -13.23 -2.17
C TYR A 622 27.60 -11.74 -2.49
N HIS A 623 26.81 -10.85 -1.89
CA HIS A 623 26.87 -9.41 -2.20
C HIS A 623 28.21 -8.78 -1.81
N LYS A 624 28.79 -9.21 -0.69
CA LYS A 624 30.11 -8.77 -0.21
C LYS A 624 31.22 -9.11 -1.20
N GLN A 625 31.09 -10.21 -1.93
CA GLN A 625 32.06 -10.59 -2.96
C GLN A 625 32.02 -9.68 -4.21
N LEU A 626 30.96 -8.89 -4.38
CA LEU A 626 30.83 -7.89 -5.46
C LEU A 626 31.37 -6.51 -5.05
N GLU A 627 31.61 -6.26 -3.76
CA GLU A 627 32.17 -4.98 -3.29
C GLU A 627 33.49 -4.67 -4.00
N LYS A 628 33.72 -3.38 -4.31
CA LYS A 628 34.86 -2.93 -5.11
C LYS A 628 36.20 -3.43 -4.55
N ASP A 629 36.37 -3.32 -3.24
CA ASP A 629 37.63 -3.61 -2.54
C ASP A 629 37.73 -5.08 -2.08
N PHE A 630 36.71 -5.90 -2.32
CA PHE A 630 36.78 -7.35 -2.08
C PHE A 630 37.78 -8.01 -3.02
N VAL A 631 38.73 -8.76 -2.47
CA VAL A 631 39.75 -9.53 -3.19
C VAL A 631 39.30 -11.00 -3.27
N PRO A 632 38.94 -11.52 -4.45
CA PRO A 632 38.54 -12.92 -4.61
C PRO A 632 39.65 -13.91 -4.24
N VAL A 633 39.25 -15.05 -3.67
CA VAL A 633 40.20 -16.13 -3.37
C VAL A 633 40.64 -16.77 -4.68
N GLN A 634 41.95 -16.82 -4.92
CA GLN A 634 42.54 -17.36 -6.15
C GLN A 634 43.46 -18.55 -5.81
N PRO A 635 42.92 -19.78 -5.64
CA PRO A 635 43.70 -20.94 -5.22
C PRO A 635 44.75 -21.40 -6.25
N CYS A 636 44.54 -21.12 -7.54
CA CYS A 636 45.51 -21.33 -8.62
C CYS A 636 45.52 -20.10 -9.55
N PRO A 637 46.59 -19.85 -10.34
CA PRO A 637 46.62 -18.73 -11.29
C PRO A 637 45.40 -18.73 -12.22
N ASP A 638 44.69 -17.60 -12.29
CA ASP A 638 43.43 -17.40 -13.05
C ASP A 638 42.28 -18.38 -12.75
N VAL A 639 42.35 -19.07 -11.61
CA VAL A 639 41.25 -19.86 -11.03
C VAL A 639 40.74 -19.13 -9.79
N TYR A 640 39.52 -18.60 -9.87
CA TYR A 640 38.87 -17.85 -8.81
C TYR A 640 37.88 -18.73 -8.05
N TRP A 641 37.65 -18.43 -6.76
CA TRP A 641 36.81 -19.23 -5.88
C TRP A 641 35.88 -18.34 -5.05
N PHE A 642 34.58 -18.53 -5.24
CA PHE A 642 33.51 -17.71 -4.68
C PHE A 642 32.50 -18.55 -3.88
N SER A 643 31.91 -18.00 -2.84
CA SER A 643 30.69 -18.56 -2.22
C SER A 643 29.47 -18.08 -3.02
N ILE A 644 28.62 -19.00 -3.50
CA ILE A 644 27.48 -18.63 -4.36
C ILE A 644 26.13 -19.15 -3.85
N GLY A 645 26.08 -20.39 -3.34
CA GLY A 645 24.85 -21.03 -2.88
C GLY A 645 24.84 -21.34 -1.38
N THR A 646 23.64 -21.44 -0.81
CA THR A 646 23.43 -21.99 0.54
C THR A 646 23.61 -23.51 0.57
N GLU A 647 23.61 -24.10 1.76
CA GLU A 647 23.55 -25.55 1.87
C GLU A 647 22.24 -26.12 1.32
N LYS A 648 21.08 -25.49 1.59
CA LYS A 648 19.77 -25.86 1.00
C LYS A 648 19.86 -25.89 -0.54
N PHE A 649 20.52 -24.91 -1.19
CA PHE A 649 20.70 -24.91 -2.65
C PHE A 649 21.43 -26.16 -3.15
N CYS A 650 22.52 -26.53 -2.48
CA CYS A 650 23.32 -27.70 -2.85
C CYS A 650 22.58 -29.02 -2.62
N ASP A 651 21.93 -29.18 -1.47
CA ASP A 651 21.18 -30.40 -1.13
C ASP A 651 19.96 -30.57 -2.04
N HIS A 652 19.18 -29.49 -2.26
CA HIS A 652 17.99 -29.54 -3.11
C HIS A 652 18.35 -29.86 -4.57
N LEU A 653 19.40 -29.25 -5.13
CA LEU A 653 19.86 -29.55 -6.49
C LEU A 653 20.33 -31.01 -6.63
N ARG A 654 21.08 -31.53 -5.64
CA ARG A 654 21.50 -32.94 -5.59
C ARG A 654 20.29 -33.88 -5.54
N GLU A 655 19.30 -33.56 -4.72
CA GLU A 655 18.12 -34.39 -4.52
C GLU A 655 17.17 -34.37 -5.72
N ILE A 656 17.08 -33.25 -6.45
CA ILE A 656 16.38 -33.19 -7.74
C ILE A 656 17.00 -34.15 -8.76
N VAL A 657 18.33 -34.16 -8.90
CA VAL A 657 18.99 -35.04 -9.89
C VAL A 657 18.99 -36.52 -9.46
N GLU A 658 19.12 -36.84 -8.17
CA GLU A 658 18.98 -38.22 -7.70
C GLU A 658 17.53 -38.73 -7.76
N ALA A 659 16.52 -37.89 -7.51
CA ALA A 659 15.12 -38.25 -7.71
C ALA A 659 14.80 -38.52 -9.19
N PHE A 660 15.46 -37.83 -10.13
CA PHE A 660 15.38 -38.15 -11.56
C PHE A 660 16.08 -39.46 -11.91
N GLY A 661 17.24 -39.74 -11.28
CA GLY A 661 17.93 -41.04 -11.26
C GLY A 661 18.50 -41.57 -12.59
N LYS A 662 18.17 -40.96 -13.74
CA LYS A 662 18.60 -41.37 -15.08
C LYS A 662 19.96 -40.76 -15.45
N TRP A 663 20.97 -41.09 -14.65
CA TRP A 663 22.38 -40.76 -14.89
C TRP A 663 22.87 -41.37 -16.21
N SER A 664 23.72 -40.65 -16.94
CA SER A 664 24.42 -41.20 -18.11
C SER A 664 25.33 -42.39 -17.75
N ASP A 665 25.72 -43.15 -18.77
CA ASP A 665 26.60 -44.32 -18.63
C ASP A 665 28.11 -43.99 -18.62
N GLY A 666 28.47 -42.72 -18.81
CA GLY A 666 29.87 -42.28 -18.90
C GLY A 666 30.58 -42.73 -20.17
N THR A 667 29.85 -43.11 -21.22
CA THR A 667 30.41 -43.47 -22.52
C THR A 667 30.40 -42.31 -23.51
N HIS A 668 31.25 -42.40 -24.54
CA HIS A 668 31.35 -41.39 -25.60
C HIS A 668 30.07 -41.18 -26.45
N SER A 669 29.00 -41.96 -26.24
CA SER A 669 27.78 -41.95 -27.06
C SER A 669 26.62 -41.33 -26.30
N ASP A 670 26.54 -40.01 -26.28
CA ASP A 670 25.44 -39.31 -25.62
C ASP A 670 24.34 -38.89 -26.60
N LYS A 671 23.23 -39.64 -26.57
CA LYS A 671 22.01 -39.38 -27.36
C LYS A 671 21.28 -38.08 -26.97
N ARG A 672 21.67 -37.42 -25.87
CA ARG A 672 21.12 -36.13 -25.40
C ARG A 672 21.77 -34.93 -26.11
N LEU A 673 22.97 -35.09 -26.68
CA LEU A 673 23.72 -34.01 -27.34
C LEU A 673 23.39 -33.90 -28.82
N GLN A 674 23.34 -32.66 -29.36
CA GLN A 674 23.30 -32.43 -30.80
C GLN A 674 24.61 -32.90 -31.46
N GLY A 675 24.60 -34.15 -31.94
CA GLY A 675 25.76 -34.80 -32.56
C GLY A 675 26.04 -36.21 -32.03
N GLY A 676 25.43 -36.61 -30.91
CA GLY A 676 25.50 -37.99 -30.40
C GLY A 676 26.85 -38.41 -29.81
N TYR A 677 27.84 -37.51 -29.75
CA TYR A 677 29.22 -37.82 -29.35
C TYR A 677 29.74 -36.83 -28.32
N GLU A 678 30.21 -37.34 -27.18
CA GLU A 678 30.84 -36.56 -26.13
C GLU A 678 32.35 -36.82 -26.09
N ALA A 679 33.16 -35.77 -26.24
CA ALA A 679 34.62 -35.92 -26.34
C ALA A 679 35.27 -36.38 -25.02
N VAL A 680 34.67 -36.06 -23.87
CA VAL A 680 35.18 -36.39 -22.53
C VAL A 680 33.99 -36.74 -21.64
N PRO A 681 33.51 -37.99 -21.66
CA PRO A 681 32.22 -38.31 -21.08
C PRO A 681 32.22 -38.35 -19.56
N THR A 682 31.13 -37.88 -18.96
CA THR A 682 30.86 -37.92 -17.53
C THR A 682 29.62 -38.74 -17.19
N ARG A 683 29.48 -39.13 -15.92
CA ARG A 683 28.22 -39.63 -15.35
C ARG A 683 27.46 -38.45 -14.76
N ASP A 684 26.44 -38.00 -15.49
CA ASP A 684 25.80 -36.71 -15.29
C ASP A 684 24.31 -36.68 -15.63
N ILE A 685 23.67 -35.58 -15.22
CA ILE A 685 22.30 -35.19 -15.58
C ILE A 685 22.31 -33.70 -15.97
N HIS A 686 21.84 -33.40 -17.18
CA HIS A 686 21.72 -32.03 -17.68
C HIS A 686 20.47 -31.32 -17.11
N MET A 687 20.56 -30.00 -16.91
CA MET A 687 19.48 -29.20 -16.33
C MET A 687 18.19 -29.22 -17.17
N ASN A 688 18.28 -29.42 -18.49
CA ASN A 688 17.10 -29.57 -19.34
C ASN A 688 16.32 -30.87 -19.07
N GLN A 689 16.99 -31.95 -18.63
CA GLN A 689 16.35 -33.23 -18.30
C GLN A 689 15.46 -33.15 -17.05
N VAL A 690 15.77 -32.21 -16.14
CA VAL A 690 15.05 -31.97 -14.88
C VAL A 690 14.27 -30.65 -14.89
N GLY A 691 14.07 -30.04 -16.07
CA GLY A 691 13.28 -28.80 -16.23
C GLY A 691 13.88 -27.55 -15.61
N LEU A 692 15.19 -27.54 -15.31
CA LEU A 692 15.92 -26.44 -14.68
C LEU A 692 16.69 -25.55 -15.66
N GLU A 693 16.76 -25.86 -16.95
CA GLU A 693 17.58 -25.13 -17.93
C GLU A 693 17.38 -23.60 -17.87
N GLN A 694 16.13 -23.12 -17.97
CA GLN A 694 15.83 -21.69 -17.97
C GLN A 694 16.13 -21.03 -16.61
N VAL A 695 15.83 -21.72 -15.51
CA VAL A 695 16.16 -21.28 -14.14
C VAL A 695 17.68 -21.16 -13.97
N TRP A 696 18.43 -22.13 -14.48
CA TRP A 696 19.88 -22.15 -14.42
C TRP A 696 20.52 -21.06 -15.28
N LEU A 697 20.05 -20.87 -16.52
CA LEU A 697 20.49 -19.76 -17.38
C LEU A 697 20.22 -18.40 -16.72
N LYS A 698 19.09 -18.25 -16.01
CA LYS A 698 18.79 -17.04 -15.25
C LYS A 698 19.70 -16.88 -14.03
N PHE A 699 20.04 -17.98 -13.34
CA PHE A 699 21.04 -17.99 -12.27
C PHE A 699 22.44 -17.59 -12.78
N LEU A 700 22.85 -18.05 -13.97
CA LEU A 700 24.10 -17.60 -14.61
C LEU A 700 24.07 -16.09 -14.87
N GLN A 701 22.97 -15.58 -15.44
CA GLN A 701 22.81 -14.15 -15.76
C GLN A 701 22.82 -13.26 -14.50
N LEU A 702 22.10 -13.65 -13.46
CA LEU A 702 21.91 -12.84 -12.25
C LEU A 702 23.09 -12.93 -11.28
N TYR A 703 23.66 -14.12 -11.06
CA TYR A 703 24.60 -14.33 -9.95
C TYR A 703 26.03 -14.64 -10.40
N VAL A 704 26.21 -15.39 -11.49
CA VAL A 704 27.55 -15.77 -11.98
C VAL A 704 28.18 -14.64 -12.80
N LYS A 705 27.42 -14.01 -13.71
CA LYS A 705 27.92 -12.93 -14.57
C LYS A 705 28.52 -11.76 -13.77
N PRO A 706 27.91 -11.23 -12.69
CA PRO A 706 28.54 -10.13 -11.92
C PRO A 706 29.86 -10.53 -11.24
N LEU A 707 29.98 -11.78 -10.76
CA LEU A 707 31.25 -12.30 -10.22
C LEU A 707 32.31 -12.47 -11.32
N GLN A 708 31.90 -12.89 -12.52
CA GLN A 708 32.77 -12.99 -13.69
C GLN A 708 33.29 -11.63 -14.15
N GLU A 709 32.41 -10.64 -14.29
CA GLU A 709 32.77 -9.28 -14.74
C GLU A 709 33.78 -8.61 -13.77
N LYS A 710 33.72 -8.97 -12.48
CA LYS A 710 34.67 -8.52 -11.45
C LYS A 710 36.10 -9.06 -11.64
N VAL A 711 36.28 -10.29 -12.14
CA VAL A 711 37.62 -10.92 -12.26
C VAL A 711 38.19 -10.93 -13.68
N PHE A 712 37.34 -11.10 -14.70
CA PHE A 712 37.75 -11.01 -16.10
C PHE A 712 37.40 -9.63 -16.65
N ILE A 713 38.09 -8.61 -16.13
CA ILE A 713 37.88 -7.20 -16.47
C ILE A 713 37.97 -7.00 -17.98
N GLY A 714 36.91 -6.42 -18.57
CA GLY A 714 36.80 -6.19 -20.01
C GLY A 714 36.13 -7.32 -20.81
N TYR A 715 35.80 -8.45 -20.17
CA TYR A 715 34.91 -9.46 -20.76
C TYR A 715 33.46 -9.21 -20.33
N PHE A 716 32.58 -8.99 -21.31
CA PHE A 716 31.17 -8.68 -21.10
C PHE A 716 30.29 -9.43 -22.11
N HIS A 717 29.28 -10.13 -21.60
CA HIS A 717 28.27 -10.82 -22.42
C HIS A 717 26.98 -11.00 -21.63
N ASP A 718 25.86 -10.49 -22.16
CA ASP A 718 24.57 -10.50 -21.48
C ASP A 718 23.42 -10.78 -22.48
N PRO A 719 22.61 -11.85 -22.29
CA PRO A 719 22.79 -12.91 -21.30
C PRO A 719 24.00 -13.81 -21.63
N PRO A 720 24.69 -14.38 -20.61
CA PRO A 720 25.69 -15.41 -20.82
C PRO A 720 25.05 -16.64 -21.47
N ARG A 721 25.76 -17.30 -22.37
CA ARG A 721 25.25 -18.46 -23.11
C ARG A 721 25.91 -19.74 -22.58
N SER A 722 25.11 -20.72 -22.16
CA SER A 722 25.64 -22.03 -21.78
C SER A 722 24.74 -23.13 -22.31
N LEU A 723 25.30 -23.99 -23.18
CA LEU A 723 24.59 -25.15 -23.75
C LEU A 723 24.76 -26.41 -22.88
N MET A 724 25.84 -26.47 -22.10
CA MET A 724 26.14 -27.60 -21.22
C MET A 724 26.07 -27.14 -19.77
N ASN A 725 24.96 -27.46 -19.12
CA ASN A 725 24.71 -27.20 -17.69
C ASN A 725 24.29 -28.53 -17.07
N PHE A 726 25.14 -29.14 -16.23
CA PHE A 726 24.97 -30.52 -15.79
C PHE A 726 25.60 -30.80 -14.43
N VAL A 727 24.95 -31.64 -13.62
CA VAL A 727 25.52 -32.16 -12.38
C VAL A 727 26.27 -33.44 -12.71
N VAL A 728 27.54 -33.53 -12.29
CA VAL A 728 28.38 -34.74 -12.39
C VAL A 728 28.42 -35.44 -11.04
N ARG A 729 28.39 -36.78 -11.06
CA ARG A 729 28.58 -37.64 -9.89
C ARG A 729 29.83 -38.52 -10.05
N TYR A 730 30.80 -38.39 -9.14
CA TYR A 730 31.95 -39.29 -9.07
C TYR A 730 31.79 -40.30 -7.93
N ARG A 731 32.05 -41.58 -8.22
CA ARG A 731 32.06 -42.69 -7.24
C ARG A 731 33.17 -43.71 -7.54
N PRO A 732 33.77 -44.34 -6.51
CA PRO A 732 34.79 -45.40 -6.67
C PRO A 732 34.37 -46.59 -7.54
N ASP A 733 33.08 -46.95 -7.48
CA ASP A 733 32.46 -48.08 -8.19
C ASP A 733 31.90 -47.72 -9.57
N GLU A 734 31.95 -46.44 -9.97
CA GLU A 734 31.45 -45.96 -11.26
C GLU A 734 32.56 -45.24 -12.04
N GLN A 735 32.49 -43.90 -12.11
CA GLN A 735 33.54 -43.05 -12.67
C GLN A 735 34.14 -42.25 -11.50
N PRO A 736 35.35 -42.58 -11.02
CA PRO A 736 35.91 -41.92 -9.84
C PRO A 736 36.77 -40.69 -10.17
N SER A 737 37.11 -40.47 -11.44
CA SER A 737 38.03 -39.43 -11.90
C SER A 737 37.69 -38.97 -13.32
N LEU A 738 38.21 -37.82 -13.74
CA LEU A 738 38.09 -37.32 -15.12
C LEU A 738 39.48 -37.04 -15.71
N ARG A 739 39.76 -37.60 -16.90
CA ARG A 739 41.06 -37.48 -17.57
C ARG A 739 41.43 -36.01 -17.89
N PRO A 740 42.73 -35.69 -18.08
CA PRO A 740 43.15 -34.36 -18.52
C PRO A 740 42.44 -33.90 -19.80
N HIS A 741 41.82 -32.71 -19.77
CA HIS A 741 41.08 -32.13 -20.89
C HIS A 741 41.03 -30.59 -20.87
N HIS A 742 40.42 -30.03 -21.91
CA HIS A 742 39.95 -28.65 -21.98
C HIS A 742 38.43 -28.65 -22.12
N ASP A 743 37.80 -27.61 -21.59
CA ASP A 743 36.36 -27.40 -21.75
C ASP A 743 36.07 -26.70 -23.08
N SER A 744 34.90 -26.97 -23.65
CA SER A 744 34.39 -26.18 -24.77
C SER A 744 33.63 -24.96 -24.25
N SER A 745 34.35 -24.06 -23.56
CA SER A 745 33.83 -22.82 -22.98
C SER A 745 34.85 -21.69 -23.13
N THR A 746 34.41 -20.44 -23.02
CA THR A 746 35.33 -19.33 -22.74
C THR A 746 35.78 -19.42 -21.29
N TYR A 747 34.81 -19.59 -20.36
CA TYR A 747 35.06 -19.89 -18.96
C TYR A 747 34.11 -20.97 -18.46
N THR A 748 34.59 -21.78 -17.53
CA THR A 748 33.83 -22.83 -16.85
C THR A 748 33.59 -22.42 -15.42
N ILE A 749 32.40 -22.76 -14.92
CA ILE A 749 32.12 -22.77 -13.49
C ILE A 749 31.94 -24.20 -12.98
N ASN A 750 32.36 -24.43 -11.73
CA ASN A 750 32.30 -25.73 -11.06
C ASN A 750 31.92 -25.50 -9.59
N VAL A 751 30.66 -25.80 -9.24
CA VAL A 751 30.11 -25.61 -7.89
C VAL A 751 30.11 -26.94 -7.15
N ALA A 752 30.72 -27.00 -5.97
CA ALA A 752 30.67 -28.21 -5.13
C ALA A 752 29.31 -28.31 -4.41
N LEU A 753 28.63 -29.45 -4.56
CA LEU A 753 27.29 -29.68 -4.01
C LEU A 753 27.30 -30.48 -2.70
N ASN A 754 28.44 -31.03 -2.29
CA ASN A 754 28.57 -31.76 -1.04
C ASN A 754 29.99 -31.69 -0.46
N THR A 755 30.16 -32.19 0.76
CA THR A 755 31.27 -31.84 1.66
C THR A 755 32.40 -32.87 1.62
N ALA A 756 33.59 -32.40 1.21
CA ALA A 756 34.82 -33.20 1.27
C ALA A 756 35.13 -33.63 2.72
N GLY A 757 35.58 -34.88 2.89
CA GLY A 757 35.87 -35.49 4.20
C GLY A 757 34.64 -35.96 4.98
N VAL A 758 33.42 -35.63 4.54
CA VAL A 758 32.15 -36.09 5.12
C VAL A 758 31.43 -37.03 4.15
N ASP A 759 31.11 -36.53 2.95
CA ASP A 759 30.35 -37.27 1.95
C ASP A 759 31.25 -38.08 0.98
N TYR A 760 32.51 -37.66 0.84
CA TYR A 760 33.52 -38.33 0.01
C TYR A 760 34.95 -38.08 0.51
N GLU A 761 35.87 -38.97 0.13
CA GLU A 761 37.32 -38.82 0.32
C GLU A 761 38.01 -38.72 -1.05
N GLY A 762 39.12 -37.99 -1.11
CA GLY A 762 39.81 -37.66 -2.36
C GLY A 762 39.07 -36.62 -3.20
N GLY A 763 39.22 -36.70 -4.52
CA GLY A 763 38.62 -35.74 -5.44
C GLY A 763 39.34 -34.39 -5.50
N GLY A 764 38.67 -33.39 -6.09
CA GLY A 764 39.23 -32.08 -6.40
C GLY A 764 39.39 -31.83 -7.90
N CYS A 765 40.14 -30.79 -8.26
CA CYS A 765 40.52 -30.47 -9.64
C CYS A 765 42.01 -30.09 -9.67
N LYS A 766 42.77 -30.55 -10.68
CA LYS A 766 44.18 -30.21 -10.85
C LYS A 766 44.41 -29.56 -12.21
N PHE A 767 45.04 -28.39 -12.21
CA PHE A 767 45.40 -27.62 -13.39
C PHE A 767 46.86 -27.93 -13.76
N LEU A 768 47.05 -28.77 -14.79
CA LEU A 768 48.34 -29.38 -15.10
C LEU A 768 49.41 -28.34 -15.47
N ARG A 769 49.03 -27.30 -16.23
CA ARG A 769 49.96 -26.23 -16.66
C ARG A 769 50.57 -25.43 -15.50
N TYR A 770 49.91 -25.41 -14.33
CA TYR A 770 50.37 -24.69 -13.15
C TYR A 770 50.86 -25.61 -12.03
N ASN A 771 50.80 -26.94 -12.23
CA ASN A 771 50.98 -27.96 -11.19
C ASN A 771 50.24 -27.64 -9.88
N CYS A 772 49.02 -27.11 -10.02
CA CYS A 772 48.22 -26.60 -8.91
C CYS A 772 46.94 -27.43 -8.76
N SER A 773 46.58 -27.78 -7.54
CA SER A 773 45.40 -28.59 -7.22
C SER A 773 44.49 -27.86 -6.24
N VAL A 774 43.20 -27.83 -6.54
CA VAL A 774 42.15 -27.45 -5.60
C VAL A 774 41.51 -28.73 -5.07
N THR A 775 41.95 -29.15 -3.89
CA THR A 775 41.31 -30.19 -3.09
C THR A 775 40.31 -29.57 -2.12
N ASP A 776 39.60 -30.39 -1.36
CA ASP A 776 38.78 -29.94 -0.22
C ASP A 776 37.74 -28.87 -0.59
N THR A 777 37.07 -29.07 -1.72
CA THR A 777 36.13 -28.10 -2.28
C THR A 777 34.90 -27.94 -1.37
N LYS A 778 34.77 -26.74 -0.78
CA LYS A 778 33.67 -26.30 0.08
C LYS A 778 32.31 -26.37 -0.63
N LYS A 779 31.32 -27.01 0.01
CA LYS A 779 29.90 -27.01 -0.41
C LYS A 779 29.40 -25.57 -0.60
N GLY A 780 28.64 -25.32 -1.67
CA GLY A 780 28.10 -23.99 -2.00
C GLY A 780 29.11 -23.00 -2.61
N TRP A 781 30.38 -23.41 -2.77
CA TRP A 781 31.40 -22.58 -3.43
C TRP A 781 31.62 -23.00 -4.89
N MET A 782 31.83 -21.99 -5.73
CA MET A 782 32.03 -22.05 -7.17
C MET A 782 33.48 -21.72 -7.53
N LEU A 783 34.18 -22.66 -8.16
CA LEU A 783 35.39 -22.36 -8.93
C LEU A 783 35.01 -21.76 -10.27
N MET A 784 35.78 -20.77 -10.73
CA MET A 784 35.65 -20.12 -12.04
C MET A 784 37.02 -20.02 -12.69
N HIS A 785 37.16 -20.53 -13.91
CA HIS A 785 38.43 -20.50 -14.67
C HIS A 785 38.16 -20.47 -16.19
N PRO A 786 39.11 -19.99 -17.02
CA PRO A 786 39.04 -20.17 -18.47
C PRO A 786 38.90 -21.64 -18.86
N GLY A 787 38.15 -21.96 -19.91
CA GLY A 787 37.98 -23.36 -20.37
C GLY A 787 39.03 -23.82 -21.37
N ARG A 788 39.32 -22.97 -22.35
CA ARG A 788 40.22 -23.24 -23.48
C ARG A 788 41.66 -22.77 -23.23
N LEU A 789 42.59 -23.36 -23.98
CA LEU A 789 44.02 -23.01 -24.13
C LEU A 789 44.89 -23.11 -22.86
N THR A 790 44.52 -22.44 -21.77
CA THR A 790 45.42 -22.20 -20.62
C THR A 790 45.15 -23.10 -19.41
N HIS A 791 43.93 -23.64 -19.26
CA HIS A 791 43.53 -24.41 -18.08
C HIS A 791 43.27 -25.87 -18.42
N PHE A 792 44.29 -26.53 -18.97
CA PHE A 792 44.26 -27.98 -19.17
C PHE A 792 44.26 -28.66 -17.80
N HIS A 793 43.20 -29.39 -17.48
CA HIS A 793 42.91 -29.82 -16.11
C HIS A 793 42.34 -31.24 -16.04
N GLU A 794 42.46 -31.87 -14.86
CA GLU A 794 41.97 -33.22 -14.57
C GLU A 794 41.11 -33.25 -13.30
N GLY A 795 40.08 -34.09 -13.31
CA GLY A 795 39.26 -34.40 -12.13
C GLY A 795 39.93 -35.48 -11.30
N LEU A 796 40.42 -35.12 -10.12
CA LEU A 796 41.17 -36.01 -9.24
C LEU A 796 40.32 -37.19 -8.74
N LEU A 797 40.98 -38.29 -8.38
CA LEU A 797 40.36 -39.55 -7.97
C LEU A 797 39.58 -39.41 -6.65
N THR A 798 38.27 -39.65 -6.71
CA THR A 798 37.41 -39.85 -5.54
C THR A 798 37.61 -41.29 -5.05
N THR A 799 38.17 -41.46 -3.84
CA THR A 799 38.59 -42.77 -3.30
C THR A 799 37.51 -43.46 -2.49
N LYS A 800 36.53 -42.71 -1.97
CA LYS A 800 35.44 -43.21 -1.12
C LYS A 800 34.24 -42.27 -1.20
N GLY A 801 33.05 -42.81 -0.95
CA GLY A 801 31.82 -42.01 -0.91
C GLY A 801 31.39 -41.52 -2.28
N THR A 802 30.67 -40.41 -2.33
CA THR A 802 30.13 -39.85 -3.58
C THR A 802 30.37 -38.35 -3.64
N ARG A 803 30.97 -37.86 -4.72
CA ARG A 803 31.21 -36.43 -4.95
C ARG A 803 30.26 -35.89 -6.00
N TYR A 804 29.54 -34.81 -5.69
CA TYR A 804 28.67 -34.10 -6.63
C TYR A 804 29.20 -32.70 -6.93
N ILE A 805 29.24 -32.34 -8.22
CA ILE A 805 29.56 -30.99 -8.67
C ILE A 805 28.60 -30.55 -9.76
N MET A 806 28.22 -29.27 -9.78
CA MET A 806 27.47 -28.65 -10.86
C MET A 806 28.42 -27.89 -11.78
N ILE A 807 28.47 -28.27 -13.06
CA ILE A 807 29.33 -27.68 -14.07
C ILE A 807 28.50 -26.83 -15.03
N SER A 808 29.07 -25.72 -15.52
CA SER A 808 28.54 -25.03 -16.70
C SER A 808 29.66 -24.54 -17.61
N PHE A 809 29.53 -24.83 -18.90
CA PHE A 809 30.44 -24.38 -19.95
C PHE A 809 29.90 -23.10 -20.57
N VAL A 810 30.37 -21.96 -20.05
CA VAL A 810 29.84 -20.65 -20.40
C VAL A 810 30.61 -20.03 -21.57
N ASP A 811 29.84 -19.47 -22.49
CA ASP A 811 30.24 -18.86 -23.74
C ASP A 811 31.11 -19.80 -24.61
N PRO A 812 30.52 -20.92 -25.08
CA PRO A 812 31.17 -21.97 -25.87
C PRO A 812 31.51 -21.55 -27.31
#